data_AF-A0AAU9E8Y5-F1
#
_entry.id   AF-A0AAU9E8Y5-F1
#
_cell.length_a   1.000
_cell.length_b   1.000
_cell.length_c   1.000
_cell.angle_alpha   90.00
_cell.angle_beta   90.00
_cell.angle_gamma   90.00
#
_symmetry.space_group_name_H-M   'P 1'
#
loop_
_entity.id
_entity.type
_entity.pdbx_description
1 polymer ?
#
loop_
_entity_poly.entity_id
_entity_poly.type
_entity_poly.pdbx_seq_one_letter_code
_entity_poly.pdbx_strand_id
1 'polypeptide(L)'
;MSLWLVGLMVGLGLVLYAYQGPDAATPAAPAAPKPFDPVAAAKKWKKPPPPPPPKVNPDGTPWVPVDQVAALKLAHEVPPLVVKALEESQRQRRLRLGDKMPTLKDMKRPYLVLDSPVVNQEGDQFEAVRFMHRKHAAVLQDQCFVCHHAKPAAPDASETTRCVACHQGSFNPELPGRLGLKAALHRQCMGCHEKRQQGPVGCTDCHAKKVPDHRKLVKLPDKPDPITVTKECLRCHQEQADQLHGAAHWQWKGPSPFTVEHEKRIDMGKATNTINNFCVALPSNWPRCTSCHAGYGWSDANFDFNDQTRMDCLVCHDTTGTYRKVPTAAGWPFLQLDLKKIAQSVGHPNRKNCGDCHFQGGGGDAVKHGDMNGILYYPSKNCDVHMGGMDFACQECHKTRNHKISGRSLSLPVAEGSRTCQDCHTAKPHHGNSLLDHHLNRHVEHLFCVTCHSPVYAKCRATKTWWDWSKAGHKERKPKKDRYGMPDYDWKKGEFKWKESMKPTYAWYNGKVERVLLGDKIDTSKVVDITKPVGGFRDPDSRIYPFKLMEGIQPADALNKLLLVPHLYGPGGFWATIGKTKAPVPEKVIEQTWNKAFAKGMAEAIKVNPGNQGLKPYSGQYQWVQTRMYWGLTHETMPATAALGCAQCHESLAKDKTCCRCHKDERHVDFKKLAHRGTDFEWMKKQGRDVHELIGKTDYLDFKALGYKGDPIVYGGRLKKLPLASTIDRECK
;
A
#
# COMPACT_ATOMS: atom_id res chain seq x y z
N MET A 1 45.14 -44.37 -15.26
CA MET A 1 46.32 -43.82 -14.55
C MET A 1 45.82 -43.27 -13.22
N SER A 2 45.94 -43.91 -12.05
CA SER A 2 46.58 -45.17 -11.65
C SER A 2 45.99 -45.62 -10.31
N LEU A 3 45.57 -46.90 -10.26
CA LEU A 3 45.38 -47.83 -9.12
C LEU A 3 44.43 -47.43 -7.97
N TRP A 4 43.42 -48.23 -7.59
CA TRP A 4 43.45 -49.69 -7.35
C TRP A 4 42.33 -50.50 -8.03
N LEU A 5 42.75 -51.62 -8.62
CA LEU A 5 42.04 -52.78 -9.20
C LEU A 5 41.55 -53.73 -8.07
N VAL A 6 40.69 -54.75 -8.18
CA VAL A 6 39.85 -55.41 -9.22
C VAL A 6 38.93 -56.40 -8.48
N GLY A 7 37.69 -56.59 -8.94
CA GLY A 7 37.16 -57.92 -9.30
C GLY A 7 36.20 -58.53 -8.28
N LEU A 8 35.25 -59.40 -8.61
CA LEU A 8 34.78 -59.97 -9.87
C LEU A 8 33.40 -60.59 -9.57
N MET A 9 32.59 -60.79 -10.61
CA MET A 9 31.22 -61.32 -10.60
C MET A 9 31.06 -62.71 -9.96
N VAL A 10 29.84 -63.03 -9.51
CA VAL A 10 28.96 -64.22 -9.78
C VAL A 10 27.91 -64.21 -8.64
N GLY A 11 26.58 -64.35 -8.78
CA GLY A 11 25.74 -64.96 -9.81
C GLY A 11 24.82 -65.99 -9.14
N LEU A 12 23.54 -65.62 -8.97
CA LEU A 12 22.33 -66.43 -8.77
C LEU A 12 22.17 -67.42 -7.59
N GLY A 13 21.00 -67.32 -6.94
CA GLY A 13 20.27 -68.48 -6.44
C GLY A 13 19.53 -68.26 -5.13
N LEU A 14 18.33 -67.64 -5.15
CA LEU A 14 17.38 -67.81 -4.06
C LEU A 14 16.01 -68.24 -4.58
N VAL A 15 15.59 -69.37 -4.00
CA VAL A 15 14.43 -70.18 -4.28
C VAL A 15 13.14 -69.44 -3.89
N LEU A 16 12.20 -69.35 -4.84
CA LEU A 16 10.84 -68.89 -4.60
C LEU A 16 10.02 -70.03 -3.99
N TYR A 17 9.61 -69.88 -2.72
CA TYR A 17 8.47 -70.62 -2.17
C TYR A 17 7.20 -69.80 -2.41
N ALA A 18 6.30 -70.33 -3.24
CA ALA A 18 4.98 -69.76 -3.45
C ALA A 18 4.04 -70.21 -2.31
N TYR A 19 3.48 -69.25 -1.58
CA TYR A 19 2.38 -69.47 -0.65
C TYR A 19 1.13 -68.80 -1.24
N GLN A 20 0.19 -69.60 -1.75
CA GLN A 20 -1.12 -69.13 -2.21
C GLN A 20 -2.09 -69.13 -1.03
N GLY A 21 -2.45 -67.93 -0.55
CA GLY A 21 -3.57 -67.68 0.35
C GLY A 21 -4.73 -66.98 -0.39
N PRO A 22 -5.99 -67.17 0.05
CA PRO A 22 -7.17 -66.84 -0.74
C PRO A 22 -7.46 -65.33 -0.85
N ASP A 23 -7.98 -64.94 -2.01
CA ASP A 23 -8.32 -63.58 -2.42
C ASP A 23 -9.27 -62.86 -1.46
N ALA A 24 -8.73 -61.94 -0.67
CA ALA A 24 -9.51 -60.85 -0.08
C ALA A 24 -9.36 -59.63 -0.99
N ALA A 25 -10.40 -59.33 -1.77
CA ALA A 25 -10.46 -58.15 -2.62
C ALA A 25 -10.25 -56.87 -1.78
N THR A 26 -9.05 -56.29 -1.86
CA THR A 26 -8.78 -54.94 -1.37
C THR A 26 -9.71 -53.96 -2.11
N PRO A 27 -10.49 -53.12 -1.41
CA PRO A 27 -11.30 -52.11 -2.07
C PRO A 27 -10.38 -51.20 -2.88
N ALA A 28 -10.68 -51.05 -4.17
CA ALA A 28 -9.94 -50.19 -5.08
C ALA A 28 -9.74 -48.81 -4.43
N ALA A 29 -8.48 -48.35 -4.41
CA ALA A 29 -8.16 -47.01 -3.93
C ALA A 29 -9.06 -46.00 -4.65
N PRO A 30 -9.73 -45.08 -3.93
CA PRO A 30 -10.62 -44.12 -4.56
C PRO A 30 -9.85 -43.36 -5.63
N ALA A 31 -10.41 -43.30 -6.84
CA ALA A 31 -9.81 -42.58 -7.96
C ALA A 31 -9.37 -41.18 -7.52
N ALA A 32 -8.12 -40.81 -7.84
CA ALA A 32 -7.59 -39.50 -7.50
C ALA A 32 -8.57 -38.42 -7.98
N PRO A 33 -8.92 -37.43 -7.14
CA PRO A 33 -9.85 -36.39 -7.53
C PRO A 33 -9.33 -35.68 -8.79
N LYS A 34 -10.22 -35.47 -9.78
CA LYS A 34 -9.87 -34.77 -11.02
C LYS A 34 -9.20 -33.42 -10.69
N PRO A 35 -8.09 -33.07 -11.36
CA PRO A 35 -7.43 -31.78 -11.19
C PRO A 35 -8.41 -30.62 -11.38
N PHE A 36 -8.20 -29.51 -10.66
CA PHE A 36 -9.02 -28.32 -10.82
C PHE A 36 -8.85 -27.76 -12.24
N ASP A 37 -9.94 -27.69 -13.01
CA ASP A 37 -9.94 -27.06 -14.33
C ASP A 37 -10.38 -25.58 -14.20
N PRO A 38 -9.44 -24.62 -14.29
CA PRO A 38 -9.78 -23.22 -14.15
C PRO A 38 -10.57 -22.68 -15.35
N VAL A 39 -10.40 -23.25 -16.54
CA VAL A 39 -11.16 -22.86 -17.74
C VAL A 39 -12.61 -23.29 -17.59
N ALA A 40 -12.86 -24.53 -17.16
CA ALA A 40 -14.21 -24.98 -16.82
C ALA A 40 -14.83 -24.16 -15.69
N ALA A 41 -14.03 -23.76 -14.68
CA ALA A 41 -14.50 -22.87 -13.62
C ALA A 41 -14.90 -21.48 -14.15
N ALA A 42 -14.13 -20.91 -15.08
CA ALA A 42 -14.45 -19.65 -15.75
C ALA A 42 -15.71 -19.78 -16.63
N LYS A 43 -15.87 -20.87 -17.39
CA LYS A 43 -17.07 -21.16 -18.21
C LYS A 43 -18.37 -21.19 -17.40
N LYS A 44 -18.32 -21.59 -16.12
CA LYS A 44 -19.50 -21.60 -15.24
C LYS A 44 -20.00 -20.19 -14.89
N TRP A 45 -19.18 -19.17 -15.06
CA TRP A 45 -19.58 -17.78 -14.81
C TRP A 45 -20.34 -17.19 -16.00
N LYS A 46 -21.67 -17.19 -15.89
CA LYS A 46 -22.57 -16.62 -16.90
C LYS A 46 -22.75 -15.10 -16.78
N LYS A 47 -22.46 -14.52 -15.61
CA LYS A 47 -22.57 -13.06 -15.41
C LYS A 47 -21.44 -12.36 -16.16
N PRO A 48 -21.73 -11.22 -16.83
CA PRO A 48 -20.68 -10.45 -17.47
C PRO A 48 -19.68 -9.91 -16.43
N PRO A 49 -18.45 -9.57 -16.85
CA PRO A 49 -17.50 -8.88 -15.98
C PRO A 49 -18.13 -7.58 -15.46
N PRO A 50 -17.85 -7.18 -14.20
CA PRO A 50 -18.35 -5.92 -13.68
C PRO A 50 -17.80 -4.75 -14.52
N PRO A 51 -18.61 -3.71 -14.77
CA PRO A 51 -18.18 -2.57 -15.56
C PRO A 51 -17.00 -1.85 -14.90
N PRO A 52 -16.25 -1.02 -15.67
CA PRO A 52 -15.25 -0.14 -15.10
C PRO A 52 -15.88 0.75 -14.00
N PRO A 53 -15.14 1.08 -12.93
CA PRO A 53 -15.62 2.03 -11.94
C PRO A 53 -15.94 3.37 -12.63
N PRO A 54 -17.07 4.01 -12.31
CA PRO A 54 -17.44 5.27 -12.91
C PRO A 54 -16.49 6.38 -12.44
N LYS A 55 -16.09 7.27 -13.36
CA LYS A 55 -15.23 8.42 -13.06
C LYS A 55 -16.03 9.59 -12.51
N VAL A 56 -16.68 9.35 -11.37
CA VAL A 56 -17.56 10.29 -10.69
C VAL A 56 -17.24 10.35 -9.20
N ASN A 57 -17.54 11.48 -8.57
CA ASN A 57 -17.54 11.62 -7.12
C ASN A 57 -18.66 10.76 -6.50
N PRO A 58 -18.64 10.49 -5.18
CA PRO A 58 -19.70 9.74 -4.51
C PRO A 58 -21.11 10.33 -4.67
N ASP A 59 -21.24 11.63 -4.94
CA ASP A 59 -22.50 12.33 -5.22
C ASP A 59 -22.96 12.24 -6.69
N GLY A 60 -22.21 11.53 -7.54
CA GLY A 60 -22.51 11.34 -8.97
C GLY A 60 -21.96 12.44 -9.88
N THR A 61 -21.38 13.52 -9.35
CA THR A 61 -20.78 14.58 -10.17
C THR A 61 -19.50 14.10 -10.87
N PRO A 62 -19.13 14.65 -12.05
CA PRO A 62 -17.89 14.27 -12.73
C PRO A 62 -16.66 14.45 -11.84
N TRP A 63 -15.82 13.42 -11.76
CA TRP A 63 -14.61 13.48 -10.95
C TRP A 63 -13.49 14.23 -11.69
N VAL A 64 -12.84 15.18 -10.99
CA VAL A 64 -11.72 15.96 -11.52
C VAL A 64 -10.62 16.10 -10.46
N PRO A 65 -9.35 15.79 -10.81
CA PRO A 65 -8.22 16.03 -9.93
C PRO A 65 -7.79 17.50 -10.02
N VAL A 66 -8.39 18.34 -9.17
CA VAL A 66 -8.30 19.81 -9.27
C VAL A 66 -6.87 20.35 -9.26
N ASP A 67 -5.98 19.76 -8.45
CA ASP A 67 -4.59 20.24 -8.35
C ASP A 67 -3.81 19.82 -9.61
N GLN A 68 -4.07 18.62 -10.14
CA GLN A 68 -3.45 18.12 -11.38
C GLN A 68 -3.85 18.94 -12.59
N VAL A 69 -5.15 19.25 -12.75
CA VAL A 69 -5.65 20.09 -13.85
C VAL A 69 -5.00 21.47 -13.80
N ALA A 70 -4.94 22.09 -12.61
CA ALA A 70 -4.30 23.39 -12.44
C ALA A 70 -2.79 23.37 -12.71
N ALA A 71 -2.11 22.26 -12.41
CA ALA A 71 -0.69 22.07 -12.69
C ALA A 71 -0.41 21.88 -14.19
N LEU A 72 -1.20 21.06 -14.88
CA LEU A 72 -1.09 20.83 -16.33
C LEU A 72 -1.39 22.10 -17.12
N LYS A 73 -2.47 22.82 -16.77
CA LYS A 73 -2.79 24.10 -17.40
C LYS A 73 -1.60 25.06 -17.38
N LEU A 74 -0.94 25.19 -16.22
CA LEU A 74 0.26 26.03 -16.08
C LEU A 74 1.45 25.49 -16.90
N ALA A 75 1.62 24.17 -16.97
CA ALA A 75 2.70 23.54 -17.72
C ALA A 75 2.59 23.84 -19.23
N HIS A 76 1.36 23.89 -19.76
CA HIS A 76 1.07 24.17 -21.16
C HIS A 76 1.06 25.66 -21.54
N GLU A 77 1.09 26.57 -20.57
CA GLU A 77 1.21 28.00 -20.82
C GLU A 77 2.64 28.38 -21.25
N VAL A 78 2.80 28.88 -22.48
CA VAL A 78 4.06 29.46 -22.99
C VAL A 78 3.99 30.99 -22.87
N PRO A 79 4.70 31.61 -21.92
CA PRO A 79 4.71 33.07 -21.77
C PRO A 79 5.53 33.72 -22.90
N PRO A 80 5.34 35.03 -23.15
CA PRO A 80 6.17 35.78 -24.09
C PRO A 80 7.67 35.64 -23.78
N LEU A 81 8.47 35.59 -24.84
CA LEU A 81 9.92 35.48 -24.73
C LEU A 81 10.51 36.72 -24.06
N VAL A 82 11.27 36.51 -22.99
CA VAL A 82 12.02 37.56 -22.31
C VAL A 82 13.34 37.76 -23.05
N VAL A 83 13.44 38.82 -23.86
CA VAL A 83 14.68 39.10 -24.61
C VAL A 83 15.78 39.64 -23.69
N LYS A 84 15.46 40.61 -22.82
CA LYS A 84 16.40 41.24 -21.89
C LYS A 84 16.20 40.74 -20.46
N ALA A 85 17.21 40.08 -19.91
CA ALA A 85 17.29 39.71 -18.50
C ALA A 85 18.16 40.72 -17.73
N LEU A 86 17.89 40.89 -16.44
CA LEU A 86 18.75 41.68 -15.56
C LEU A 86 20.05 40.91 -15.30
N GLU A 87 21.18 41.49 -15.71
CA GLU A 87 22.51 40.91 -15.45
C GLU A 87 23.02 41.34 -14.08
N GLU A 88 23.01 40.42 -13.14
CA GLU A 88 23.57 40.60 -11.80
C GLU A 88 24.12 39.29 -11.27
N SER A 89 25.22 39.35 -10.52
CA SER A 89 25.72 38.20 -9.77
C SER A 89 24.77 37.85 -8.62
N GLN A 90 24.84 36.61 -8.13
CA GLN A 90 24.06 36.21 -6.95
C GLN A 90 24.34 37.10 -5.73
N ARG A 91 25.57 37.62 -5.60
CA ARG A 91 25.94 38.56 -4.52
C ARG A 91 25.24 39.90 -4.70
N GLN A 92 25.27 40.48 -5.90
CA GLN A 92 24.58 41.75 -6.21
C GLN A 92 23.08 41.62 -5.96
N ARG A 93 22.48 40.51 -6.40
CA ARG A 93 21.05 40.26 -6.18
C ARG A 93 20.66 40.13 -4.71
N ARG A 94 21.49 39.43 -3.92
CA ARG A 94 21.31 39.34 -2.46
C ARG A 94 21.37 40.71 -1.80
N LEU A 95 22.33 41.56 -2.19
CA LEU A 95 22.46 42.92 -1.68
C LEU A 95 21.25 43.80 -2.07
N ARG A 96 20.76 43.66 -3.30
CA ARG A 96 19.60 44.41 -3.82
C ARG A 96 18.30 44.04 -3.11
N LEU A 97 18.08 42.75 -2.86
CA LEU A 97 16.82 42.26 -2.30
C LEU A 97 16.81 42.28 -0.77
N GLY A 98 17.95 42.00 -0.11
CA GLY A 98 18.01 41.87 1.35
C GLY A 98 16.88 40.98 1.87
N ASP A 99 16.10 41.51 2.81
CA ASP A 99 14.95 40.83 3.42
C ASP A 99 13.74 40.64 2.49
N LYS A 100 13.71 41.29 1.33
CA LYS A 100 12.64 41.15 0.31
C LYS A 100 12.85 39.93 -0.59
N MET A 101 13.82 39.07 -0.27
CA MET A 101 14.09 37.88 -1.06
C MET A 101 12.89 36.91 -1.02
N PRO A 102 12.46 36.35 -2.17
CA PRO A 102 11.39 35.36 -2.20
C PRO A 102 11.75 34.12 -1.37
N THR A 103 10.78 33.67 -0.57
CA THR A 103 10.88 32.52 0.34
C THR A 103 9.79 31.48 0.06
N LEU A 104 9.82 30.37 0.79
CA LEU A 104 8.76 29.37 0.83
C LEU A 104 7.36 29.95 1.15
N LYS A 105 7.27 31.11 1.82
CA LYS A 105 5.99 31.79 2.12
C LYS A 105 5.33 32.35 0.86
N ASP A 106 6.15 32.78 -0.10
CA ASP A 106 5.68 33.38 -1.36
C ASP A 106 5.24 32.32 -2.37
N MET A 107 5.55 31.04 -2.08
CA MET A 107 5.28 29.94 -2.98
C MET A 107 3.81 29.50 -2.95
N LYS A 108 3.12 29.82 -4.04
CA LYS A 108 1.70 29.46 -4.24
C LYS A 108 1.48 27.99 -4.58
N ARG A 109 2.47 27.29 -5.14
CA ARG A 109 2.30 25.93 -5.70
C ARG A 109 3.33 24.96 -5.14
N PRO A 110 2.89 23.89 -4.42
CA PRO A 110 3.82 22.97 -3.77
C PRO A 110 4.55 22.03 -4.75
N TYR A 111 3.98 21.80 -5.93
CA TYR A 111 4.57 21.01 -7.01
C TYR A 111 4.23 21.62 -8.37
N LEU A 112 4.97 21.19 -9.40
CA LEU A 112 4.76 21.53 -10.81
C LEU A 112 4.74 20.23 -11.64
N VAL A 113 4.12 20.28 -12.81
CA VAL A 113 4.27 19.25 -13.84
C VAL A 113 5.14 19.84 -14.94
N LEU A 114 6.20 19.12 -15.30
CA LEU A 114 7.11 19.51 -16.39
C LEU A 114 6.60 18.83 -17.66
N ASP A 115 5.72 19.54 -18.36
CA ASP A 115 5.10 19.12 -19.62
C ASP A 115 4.94 20.34 -20.53
N SER A 116 6.04 20.80 -21.12
CA SER A 116 6.04 22.05 -21.89
C SER A 116 5.85 21.77 -23.38
N PRO A 117 4.93 22.47 -24.07
CA PRO A 117 4.76 22.36 -25.52
C PRO A 117 6.04 22.68 -26.29
N VAL A 118 6.86 23.59 -25.77
CA VAL A 118 8.16 23.96 -26.35
C VAL A 118 9.10 22.77 -26.42
N VAL A 119 9.16 21.96 -25.35
CA VAL A 119 10.01 20.75 -25.33
C VAL A 119 9.39 19.65 -26.18
N ASN A 120 8.06 19.47 -26.09
CA ASN A 120 7.37 18.37 -26.78
C ASN A 120 7.42 18.52 -28.31
N GLN A 121 7.55 19.74 -28.84
CA GLN A 121 7.78 20.00 -30.27
C GLN A 121 9.12 19.44 -30.79
N GLU A 122 10.14 19.35 -29.91
CA GLU A 122 11.46 18.83 -30.27
C GLU A 122 11.59 17.32 -30.08
N GLY A 123 10.64 16.71 -29.36
CA GLY A 123 10.58 15.27 -29.15
C GLY A 123 9.73 14.90 -27.95
N ASP A 124 8.78 13.99 -28.16
CA ASP A 124 7.73 13.64 -27.20
C ASP A 124 7.77 12.14 -26.82
N GLN A 125 8.98 11.64 -26.52
CA GLN A 125 9.23 10.21 -26.27
C GLN A 125 9.01 9.79 -24.81
N PHE A 126 8.86 10.77 -23.91
CA PHE A 126 8.82 10.57 -22.46
C PHE A 126 7.56 11.19 -21.86
N GLU A 127 7.10 10.60 -20.76
CA GLU A 127 6.04 11.16 -19.94
C GLU A 127 6.52 12.39 -19.16
N ALA A 128 5.56 13.23 -18.78
CA ALA A 128 5.77 14.41 -17.97
C ALA A 128 6.37 14.07 -16.59
N VAL A 129 7.19 14.99 -16.06
CA VAL A 129 7.81 14.81 -14.74
C VAL A 129 7.09 15.66 -13.70
N ARG A 130 6.72 15.04 -12.59
CA ARG A 130 6.21 15.78 -11.43
C ARG A 130 7.37 16.31 -10.59
N PHE A 131 7.53 17.62 -10.57
CA PHE A 131 8.57 18.31 -9.83
C PHE A 131 8.03 18.81 -8.48
N MET A 132 8.50 18.22 -7.38
CA MET A 132 8.17 18.64 -6.01
C MET A 132 8.88 19.94 -5.65
N HIS A 133 8.39 21.05 -6.20
CA HIS A 133 9.02 22.37 -6.07
C HIS A 133 9.25 22.78 -4.61
N ARG A 134 8.26 22.54 -3.74
CA ARG A 134 8.38 22.87 -2.31
C ARG A 134 9.50 22.10 -1.61
N LYS A 135 9.70 20.84 -1.96
CA LYS A 135 10.80 20.03 -1.43
C LYS A 135 12.14 20.64 -1.78
N HIS A 136 12.32 21.00 -3.06
CA HIS A 136 13.58 21.56 -3.55
C HIS A 136 13.88 22.91 -2.90
N ALA A 137 12.89 23.81 -2.83
CA ALA A 137 13.04 25.10 -2.15
C ALA A 137 13.38 24.93 -0.66
N ALA A 138 12.80 23.95 0.02
CA ALA A 138 13.11 23.64 1.41
C ALA A 138 14.52 23.06 1.61
N VAL A 139 14.97 22.15 0.72
CA VAL A 139 16.35 21.62 0.73
C VAL A 139 17.38 22.71 0.48
N LEU A 140 17.01 23.73 -0.30
CA LEU A 140 17.85 24.90 -0.57
C LEU A 140 17.73 26.01 0.47
N GLN A 141 16.93 25.82 1.54
CA GLN A 141 16.74 26.82 2.60
C GLN A 141 16.36 28.19 2.05
N ASP A 142 15.29 28.26 1.26
CA ASP A 142 14.75 29.50 0.67
C ASP A 142 15.67 30.20 -0.37
N GLN A 143 16.79 29.58 -0.77
CA GLN A 143 17.68 30.12 -1.80
C GLN A 143 17.11 29.96 -3.21
N CYS A 144 15.96 30.60 -3.47
CA CYS A 144 15.20 30.50 -4.73
C CYS A 144 16.03 30.91 -5.96
N PHE A 145 17.00 31.84 -5.79
CA PHE A 145 17.89 32.31 -6.85
C PHE A 145 18.87 31.25 -7.37
N VAL A 146 19.02 30.11 -6.68
CA VAL A 146 19.80 28.97 -7.21
C VAL A 146 19.18 28.45 -8.51
N CYS A 147 17.84 28.40 -8.57
CA CYS A 147 17.09 27.99 -9.77
C CYS A 147 16.57 29.19 -10.56
N HIS A 148 16.02 30.19 -9.88
CA HIS A 148 15.62 31.46 -10.48
C HIS A 148 16.82 32.40 -10.58
N HIS A 149 17.84 32.00 -11.34
CA HIS A 149 19.14 32.69 -11.41
C HIS A 149 19.08 34.12 -11.99
N ALA A 150 18.07 34.42 -12.81
CA ALA A 150 17.86 35.72 -13.45
C ALA A 150 16.38 36.11 -13.43
N LYS A 151 16.10 37.40 -13.66
CA LYS A 151 14.75 37.95 -13.87
C LYS A 151 14.70 38.78 -15.15
N PRO A 152 13.52 39.07 -15.73
CA PRO A 152 13.38 40.05 -16.79
C PRO A 152 13.86 41.43 -16.33
N ALA A 153 14.47 42.20 -17.26
CA ALA A 153 15.06 43.50 -16.97
C ALA A 153 14.04 44.57 -16.53
N ALA A 154 12.75 44.39 -16.82
CA ALA A 154 11.70 45.30 -16.40
C ALA A 154 11.69 45.47 -14.85
N PRO A 155 11.60 46.70 -14.31
CA PRO A 155 11.70 46.95 -12.87
C PRO A 155 10.67 46.19 -12.02
N ASP A 156 9.45 46.03 -12.53
CA ASP A 156 8.31 45.38 -11.89
C ASP A 156 8.24 43.86 -12.12
N ALA A 157 9.14 43.30 -12.95
CA ALA A 157 9.12 41.88 -13.24
C ALA A 157 9.47 41.02 -12.02
N SER A 158 8.73 39.93 -11.87
CA SER A 158 8.89 38.94 -10.79
C SER A 158 10.32 38.43 -10.65
N GLU A 159 10.79 38.32 -9.42
CA GLU A 159 12.08 37.71 -9.07
C GLU A 159 12.10 36.18 -9.32
N THR A 160 10.94 35.53 -9.44
CA THR A 160 10.83 34.07 -9.64
C THR A 160 10.17 33.74 -10.96
N THR A 161 10.74 34.23 -12.07
CA THR A 161 10.23 33.97 -13.42
C THR A 161 10.40 32.50 -13.82
N ARG A 162 9.42 31.96 -14.56
CA ARG A 162 9.45 30.58 -15.08
C ARG A 162 10.54 30.43 -16.14
N CYS A 163 11.26 29.30 -16.12
CA CYS A 163 12.34 29.03 -17.07
C CYS A 163 11.89 29.21 -18.53
N VAL A 164 10.68 28.76 -18.88
CA VAL A 164 10.12 28.84 -20.25
C VAL A 164 9.97 30.26 -20.78
N ALA A 165 9.95 31.28 -19.93
CA ALA A 165 9.91 32.67 -20.39
C ALA A 165 11.26 33.14 -20.95
N CYS A 166 12.37 32.66 -20.38
CA CYS A 166 13.71 33.02 -20.84
C CYS A 166 14.31 31.97 -21.78
N HIS A 167 14.06 30.69 -21.51
CA HIS A 167 14.55 29.53 -22.23
C HIS A 167 13.39 28.90 -23.00
N GLN A 168 13.36 29.08 -24.32
CA GLN A 168 12.34 28.47 -25.20
C GLN A 168 12.97 27.37 -26.06
N GLY A 169 12.71 27.36 -27.38
CA GLY A 169 13.26 26.37 -28.29
C GLY A 169 14.79 26.29 -28.24
N SER A 170 15.32 25.14 -28.62
CA SER A 170 16.75 24.80 -28.61
C SER A 170 17.59 25.75 -29.46
N PHE A 171 17.00 26.34 -30.50
CA PHE A 171 17.62 27.40 -31.29
C PHE A 171 16.71 28.62 -31.32
N ASN A 172 17.26 29.77 -30.95
CA ASN A 172 16.60 31.06 -31.10
C ASN A 172 17.57 32.05 -31.80
N PRO A 173 17.26 32.50 -33.02
CA PRO A 173 18.16 33.38 -33.77
C PRO A 173 18.35 34.76 -33.13
N GLU A 174 17.38 35.24 -32.33
CA GLU A 174 17.50 36.51 -31.59
C GLU A 174 18.42 36.39 -30.37
N LEU A 175 18.65 35.16 -29.89
CA LEU A 175 19.37 34.86 -28.65
C LEU A 175 20.25 33.61 -28.81
N PRO A 176 21.20 33.59 -29.75
CA PRO A 176 21.92 32.38 -30.15
C PRO A 176 22.77 31.76 -29.03
N GLY A 177 23.21 32.56 -28.06
CA GLY A 177 23.98 32.09 -26.90
C GLY A 177 23.11 31.51 -25.76
N ARG A 178 21.78 31.56 -25.86
CA ARG A 178 20.89 31.13 -24.78
C ARG A 178 20.46 29.68 -24.96
N LEU A 179 20.69 28.87 -23.94
CA LEU A 179 20.25 27.47 -23.92
C LEU A 179 18.72 27.36 -24.07
N GLY A 180 18.25 26.39 -24.86
CA GLY A 180 16.84 25.99 -24.88
C GLY A 180 16.37 25.38 -23.56
N LEU A 181 15.06 25.29 -23.38
CA LEU A 181 14.42 24.89 -22.13
C LEU A 181 14.86 23.51 -21.64
N LYS A 182 14.91 22.52 -22.54
CA LYS A 182 15.33 21.16 -22.24
C LYS A 182 16.75 21.11 -21.67
N ALA A 183 17.70 21.76 -22.36
CA ALA A 183 19.09 21.81 -21.93
C ALA A 183 19.26 22.59 -20.63
N ALA A 184 18.55 23.73 -20.47
CA ALA A 184 18.59 24.53 -19.25
C ALA A 184 18.11 23.74 -18.02
N LEU A 185 16.98 23.03 -18.13
CA LEU A 185 16.43 22.21 -17.04
C LEU A 185 17.35 21.03 -16.71
N HIS A 186 17.86 20.29 -17.69
CA HIS A 186 18.78 19.18 -17.43
C HIS A 186 20.07 19.64 -16.78
N ARG A 187 20.70 20.71 -17.30
CA ARG A 187 21.92 21.29 -16.71
C ARG A 187 21.70 21.72 -15.26
N GLN A 188 20.57 22.36 -14.97
CA GLN A 188 20.26 22.83 -13.62
C GLN A 188 19.97 21.69 -12.65
N CYS A 189 19.07 20.77 -13.03
CA CYS A 189 18.61 19.69 -12.16
C CYS A 189 19.66 18.60 -12.01
N MET A 190 20.14 18.01 -13.12
CA MET A 190 21.13 16.93 -13.08
C MET A 190 22.45 17.42 -12.51
N GLY A 191 22.92 18.60 -12.93
CA GLY A 191 24.16 19.17 -12.39
C GLY A 191 24.11 19.43 -10.88
N CYS A 192 22.95 19.81 -10.34
CA CYS A 192 22.76 19.91 -8.89
C CYS A 192 22.77 18.53 -8.21
N HIS A 193 22.06 17.56 -8.79
CA HIS A 193 21.98 16.20 -8.25
C HIS A 193 23.35 15.50 -8.25
N GLU A 194 24.14 15.66 -9.30
CA GLU A 194 25.51 15.13 -9.41
C GLU A 194 26.42 15.77 -8.36
N LYS A 195 26.46 17.11 -8.30
CA LYS A 195 27.32 17.84 -7.34
C LYS A 195 26.99 17.52 -5.88
N ARG A 196 25.70 17.30 -5.58
CA ARG A 196 25.24 16.96 -4.22
C ARG A 196 25.24 15.47 -3.96
N GLN A 197 25.48 14.63 -4.97
CA GLN A 197 25.27 13.18 -4.94
C GLN A 197 23.89 12.80 -4.40
N GLN A 198 22.88 13.59 -4.77
CA GLN A 198 21.51 13.50 -4.24
C GLN A 198 20.50 13.76 -5.35
N GLY A 199 19.67 12.75 -5.64
CA GLY A 199 18.60 12.85 -6.64
C GLY A 199 18.90 12.08 -7.93
N PRO A 200 17.90 11.99 -8.83
CA PRO A 200 18.02 11.24 -10.09
C PRO A 200 18.88 11.96 -11.13
N VAL A 201 19.71 11.20 -11.86
CA VAL A 201 20.55 11.71 -12.96
C VAL A 201 20.31 10.98 -14.28
N GLY A 202 19.74 9.77 -14.25
CA GLY A 202 19.39 9.03 -15.46
C GLY A 202 18.06 9.48 -16.07
N CYS A 203 17.94 9.33 -17.40
CA CYS A 203 16.73 9.72 -18.14
C CYS A 203 15.47 9.06 -17.57
N THR A 204 15.52 7.75 -17.33
CA THR A 204 14.39 6.97 -16.81
C THR A 204 14.24 7.01 -15.29
N ASP A 205 15.15 7.70 -14.59
CA ASP A 205 14.97 7.96 -13.16
C ASP A 205 13.99 9.11 -12.92
N CYS A 206 13.91 10.05 -13.87
CA CYS A 206 12.96 11.15 -13.87
C CYS A 206 11.72 10.83 -14.71
N HIS A 207 11.93 10.37 -15.94
CA HIS A 207 10.88 10.20 -16.94
C HIS A 207 10.45 8.75 -17.10
N ALA A 208 9.15 8.49 -17.15
CA ALA A 208 8.67 7.25 -17.74
C ALA A 208 8.76 7.36 -19.26
N LYS A 209 9.09 6.27 -19.96
CA LYS A 209 9.00 6.23 -21.43
C LYS A 209 7.52 6.20 -21.83
N LYS A 210 7.16 6.89 -22.92
CA LYS A 210 5.82 6.73 -23.49
C LYS A 210 5.63 5.31 -24.00
N VAL A 211 4.40 4.82 -23.89
CA VAL A 211 4.04 3.48 -24.33
C VAL A 211 3.85 3.51 -25.85
N PRO A 212 4.51 2.64 -26.63
CA PRO A 212 4.27 2.56 -28.07
C PRO A 212 2.86 2.06 -28.38
N ASP A 213 2.37 2.33 -29.59
CA ASP A 213 1.04 1.90 -30.02
C ASP A 213 0.99 0.38 -30.28
N HIS A 214 0.48 -0.36 -29.30
CA HIS A 214 0.41 -1.82 -29.35
C HIS A 214 -0.55 -2.34 -30.43
N ARG A 215 -1.49 -1.53 -30.94
CA ARG A 215 -2.35 -1.92 -32.08
C ARG A 215 -1.55 -2.29 -33.32
N LYS A 216 -0.38 -1.68 -33.49
CA LYS A 216 0.53 -1.89 -34.63
C LYS A 216 1.54 -3.02 -34.38
N LEU A 217 1.72 -3.42 -33.12
CA LEU A 217 2.82 -4.31 -32.69
C LEU A 217 2.34 -5.70 -32.30
N VAL A 218 1.19 -5.79 -31.65
CA VAL A 218 0.61 -7.04 -31.12
C VAL A 218 -0.13 -7.78 -32.24
N LYS A 219 0.26 -9.02 -32.48
CA LYS A 219 -0.31 -9.91 -33.50
C LYS A 219 -1.06 -11.06 -32.84
N LEU A 220 -2.36 -10.87 -32.65
CA LEU A 220 -3.24 -11.85 -32.00
C LEU A 220 -4.38 -12.30 -32.93
N PRO A 221 -4.80 -13.58 -32.84
CA PRO A 221 -6.06 -14.03 -33.45
C PRO A 221 -7.25 -13.28 -32.83
N ASP A 222 -8.43 -13.37 -33.43
CA ASP A 222 -9.58 -12.55 -33.00
C ASP A 222 -10.11 -12.88 -31.61
N LYS A 223 -9.98 -14.13 -31.16
CA LYS A 223 -10.39 -14.59 -29.83
C LYS A 223 -9.24 -15.34 -29.16
N PRO A 224 -8.14 -14.66 -28.82
CA PRO A 224 -7.00 -15.31 -28.19
C PRO A 224 -7.38 -15.73 -26.77
N ASP A 225 -6.87 -16.86 -26.30
CA ASP A 225 -6.90 -17.18 -24.87
C ASP A 225 -5.79 -16.39 -24.12
N PRO A 226 -5.85 -16.31 -22.77
CA PRO A 226 -4.90 -15.51 -21.98
C PRO A 226 -3.44 -15.97 -22.09
N ILE A 227 -3.20 -17.27 -22.30
CA ILE A 227 -1.85 -17.82 -22.48
C ILE A 227 -1.32 -17.41 -23.84
N THR A 228 -2.15 -17.46 -24.89
CA THR A 228 -1.82 -16.94 -26.22
C THR A 228 -1.47 -15.45 -26.19
N VAL A 229 -2.22 -14.64 -25.41
CA VAL A 229 -1.86 -13.22 -25.21
C VAL A 229 -0.48 -13.06 -24.59
N THR A 230 -0.21 -13.79 -23.51
CA THR A 230 1.07 -13.69 -22.79
C THR A 230 2.23 -14.11 -23.68
N LYS A 231 2.09 -15.19 -24.46
CA LYS A 231 3.10 -15.62 -25.44
C LYS A 231 3.43 -14.52 -26.45
N GLU A 232 2.43 -13.78 -26.92
CA GLU A 232 2.65 -12.64 -27.81
C GLU A 232 3.35 -11.48 -27.11
N CYS A 233 3.07 -11.23 -25.83
CA CYS A 233 3.83 -10.26 -25.03
C CYS A 233 5.31 -10.67 -24.90
N LEU A 234 5.57 -11.95 -24.60
CA LEU A 234 6.92 -12.48 -24.40
C LEU A 234 7.83 -12.34 -25.63
N ARG A 235 7.25 -12.30 -26.84
CA ARG A 235 7.99 -12.05 -28.09
C ARG A 235 8.85 -10.78 -28.05
N CYS A 236 8.40 -9.74 -27.33
CA CYS A 236 9.13 -8.49 -27.17
C CYS A 236 9.53 -8.19 -25.72
N HIS A 237 8.86 -8.81 -24.73
CA HIS A 237 8.97 -8.48 -23.32
C HIS A 237 9.52 -9.61 -22.45
N GLN A 238 10.36 -10.48 -23.03
CA GLN A 238 11.02 -11.57 -22.31
C GLN A 238 11.77 -11.07 -21.06
N GLU A 239 12.53 -9.99 -21.20
CA GLU A 239 13.26 -9.38 -20.06
C GLU A 239 12.29 -8.94 -18.94
N GLN A 240 11.14 -8.36 -19.27
CA GLN A 240 10.16 -7.94 -18.27
C GLN A 240 9.51 -9.14 -17.57
N ALA A 241 9.33 -10.26 -18.27
CA ALA A 241 8.89 -11.51 -17.66
C ALA A 241 9.96 -12.10 -16.72
N ASP A 242 11.23 -12.06 -17.10
CA ASP A 242 12.34 -12.49 -16.24
C ASP A 242 12.42 -11.63 -14.96
N GLN A 243 12.22 -10.32 -15.10
CA GLN A 243 12.13 -9.39 -13.97
C GLN A 243 10.95 -9.71 -13.05
N LEU A 244 9.76 -9.94 -13.61
CA LEU A 244 8.56 -10.29 -12.84
C LEU A 244 8.68 -11.67 -12.18
N HIS A 245 9.36 -12.63 -12.81
CA HIS A 245 9.64 -13.96 -12.25
C HIS A 245 10.33 -13.86 -10.89
N GLY A 246 11.31 -12.96 -10.77
CA GLY A 246 12.02 -12.70 -9.52
C GLY A 246 11.30 -11.77 -8.53
N ALA A 247 10.08 -11.32 -8.83
CA ALA A 247 9.34 -10.35 -8.03
C ALA A 247 8.29 -11.00 -7.12
N ALA A 248 8.02 -10.36 -5.99
CA ALA A 248 7.08 -10.81 -4.97
C ALA A 248 5.64 -10.95 -5.48
N HIS A 249 5.24 -10.19 -6.51
CA HIS A 249 3.90 -10.26 -7.08
C HIS A 249 3.65 -11.56 -7.86
N TRP A 250 4.69 -12.16 -8.44
CA TRP A 250 4.64 -13.49 -9.05
C TRP A 250 4.89 -14.58 -8.01
N GLN A 251 5.95 -14.45 -7.22
CA GLN A 251 6.36 -15.52 -6.29
C GLN A 251 5.44 -15.62 -5.06
N TRP A 252 4.77 -14.53 -4.68
CA TRP A 252 4.07 -14.37 -3.40
C TRP A 252 4.94 -14.71 -2.16
N LYS A 253 6.25 -14.63 -2.34
CA LYS A 253 7.31 -14.75 -1.33
C LYS A 253 8.50 -13.88 -1.71
N GLY A 254 9.39 -13.61 -0.76
CA GLY A 254 10.60 -12.83 -1.01
C GLY A 254 11.34 -12.39 0.26
N PRO A 255 12.25 -11.41 0.14
CA PRO A 255 13.03 -10.87 1.25
C PRO A 255 12.16 -10.31 2.37
N SER A 256 12.54 -10.59 3.61
CA SER A 256 11.77 -10.21 4.81
C SER A 256 12.53 -9.35 5.84
N PRO A 257 13.23 -8.29 5.41
CA PRO A 257 14.20 -7.54 6.24
C PRO A 257 13.62 -6.83 7.47
N PHE A 258 12.29 -6.76 7.59
CA PHE A 258 11.59 -6.08 8.69
C PHE A 258 10.88 -7.06 9.64
N THR A 259 11.03 -8.37 9.45
CA THR A 259 10.48 -9.37 10.36
C THR A 259 11.54 -9.73 11.39
N VAL A 260 11.21 -9.56 12.66
CA VAL A 260 12.11 -9.95 13.77
C VAL A 260 12.50 -11.42 13.65
N GLU A 261 13.77 -11.72 13.93
CA GLU A 261 14.38 -13.08 13.88
C GLU A 261 14.41 -13.73 12.48
N HIS A 262 13.91 -13.03 11.46
CA HIS A 262 13.82 -13.54 10.10
C HIS A 262 14.34 -12.53 9.06
N GLU A 263 15.06 -11.49 9.48
CA GLU A 263 15.48 -10.40 8.59
C GLU A 263 16.31 -10.87 7.38
N LYS A 264 16.99 -12.00 7.49
CA LYS A 264 17.84 -12.59 6.43
C LYS A 264 17.09 -13.58 5.52
N ARG A 265 15.83 -13.91 5.80
CA ARG A 265 15.05 -14.88 5.01
C ARG A 265 14.53 -14.25 3.72
N ILE A 266 14.56 -15.02 2.64
CA ILE A 266 14.17 -14.60 1.27
C ILE A 266 13.02 -15.41 0.67
N ASP A 267 12.40 -16.28 1.46
CA ASP A 267 11.41 -17.28 1.06
C ASP A 267 10.08 -17.16 1.83
N MET A 268 9.93 -16.09 2.62
CA MET A 268 8.72 -15.85 3.41
C MET A 268 7.64 -15.19 2.58
N GLY A 269 6.36 -15.46 2.87
CA GLY A 269 5.25 -14.76 2.21
C GLY A 269 3.94 -15.55 2.16
N LYS A 270 2.98 -15.00 1.41
CA LYS A 270 1.62 -15.56 1.25
C LYS A 270 1.63 -16.95 0.63
N ALA A 271 2.63 -17.26 -0.20
CA ALA A 271 2.78 -18.57 -0.83
C ALA A 271 3.22 -19.66 0.16
N THR A 272 3.92 -19.29 1.24
CA THR A 272 4.66 -20.22 2.09
C THR A 272 4.12 -20.25 3.51
N ASN A 273 4.53 -19.29 4.34
CA ASN A 273 4.48 -19.41 5.81
C ASN A 273 3.67 -18.33 6.54
N THR A 274 2.96 -17.46 5.84
CA THR A 274 2.17 -16.39 6.50
C THR A 274 0.73 -16.79 6.78
N ILE A 275 0.20 -16.31 7.91
CA ILE A 275 -1.19 -16.46 8.33
C ILE A 275 -1.80 -15.09 8.69
N ASN A 276 -3.11 -14.94 8.57
CA ASN A 276 -3.86 -13.75 8.99
C ASN A 276 -5.18 -14.13 9.68
N ASN A 277 -5.91 -13.16 10.23
CA ASN A 277 -7.24 -13.35 10.81
C ASN A 277 -8.40 -12.91 9.90
N PHE A 278 -8.19 -12.96 8.58
CA PHE A 278 -9.25 -12.81 7.58
C PHE A 278 -9.61 -14.19 7.01
N CYS A 279 -9.07 -14.54 5.84
CA CYS A 279 -9.25 -15.84 5.20
C CYS A 279 -8.20 -16.87 5.65
N VAL A 280 -7.47 -16.58 6.72
CA VAL A 280 -6.47 -17.46 7.34
C VAL A 280 -5.20 -17.63 6.50
N ALA A 281 -5.18 -18.56 5.55
CA ALA A 281 -3.99 -18.86 4.76
C ALA A 281 -4.31 -19.40 3.36
N LEU A 282 -3.31 -19.37 2.49
CA LEU A 282 -3.42 -19.82 1.10
C LEU A 282 -3.56 -21.35 0.92
N PRO A 283 -2.80 -22.21 1.63
CA PRO A 283 -2.78 -23.64 1.33
C PRO A 283 -4.19 -24.24 1.35
N SER A 284 -4.47 -25.11 0.39
CA SER A 284 -5.79 -25.70 0.08
C SER A 284 -6.86 -24.76 -0.50
N ASN A 285 -6.61 -23.45 -0.61
CA ASN A 285 -7.62 -22.45 -0.99
C ASN A 285 -7.27 -21.66 -2.28
N TRP A 286 -6.24 -22.09 -3.02
CA TRP A 286 -5.67 -21.32 -4.13
C TRP A 286 -6.68 -20.74 -5.11
N PRO A 287 -7.64 -21.50 -5.70
CA PRO A 287 -8.43 -20.96 -6.80
C PRO A 287 -9.28 -19.74 -6.44
N ARG A 288 -9.61 -19.56 -5.15
CA ARG A 288 -10.25 -18.35 -4.63
C ARG A 288 -9.23 -17.24 -4.43
N CYS A 289 -8.09 -17.54 -3.79
CA CYS A 289 -7.09 -16.57 -3.40
C CYS A 289 -6.29 -16.00 -4.59
N THR A 290 -5.97 -16.84 -5.58
CA THR A 290 -5.12 -16.54 -6.75
C THR A 290 -5.87 -15.81 -7.85
N SER A 291 -7.16 -15.51 -7.65
CA SER A 291 -7.84 -14.44 -8.40
C SER A 291 -7.17 -13.07 -8.23
N CYS A 292 -6.31 -12.90 -7.21
CA CYS A 292 -5.46 -11.72 -7.02
C CYS A 292 -3.96 -12.00 -7.25
N HIS A 293 -3.58 -13.17 -7.77
CA HIS A 293 -2.19 -13.46 -8.16
C HIS A 293 -1.91 -12.86 -9.53
N ALA A 294 -0.67 -12.48 -9.83
CA ALA A 294 -0.28 -11.94 -11.14
C ALA A 294 -0.08 -13.05 -12.20
N GLY A 295 -0.93 -14.08 -12.18
CA GLY A 295 -0.82 -15.24 -13.06
C GLY A 295 -2.11 -16.00 -13.31
N TYR A 296 -2.00 -17.04 -14.13
CA TYR A 296 -3.10 -17.87 -14.61
C TYR A 296 -2.94 -19.34 -14.20
N GLY A 297 -3.93 -19.86 -13.50
CA GLY A 297 -4.06 -21.29 -13.22
C GLY A 297 -3.34 -21.78 -11.96
N TRP A 298 -2.99 -20.89 -11.02
CA TRP A 298 -2.46 -21.32 -9.73
C TRP A 298 -3.59 -21.90 -8.86
N SER A 299 -3.83 -23.20 -8.99
CA SER A 299 -4.94 -23.94 -8.36
C SER A 299 -4.54 -24.78 -7.16
N ASP A 300 -3.26 -25.10 -7.01
CA ASP A 300 -2.74 -26.00 -5.98
C ASP A 300 -1.23 -25.80 -5.76
N ALA A 301 -0.61 -26.69 -4.99
CA ALA A 301 0.81 -26.67 -4.66
C ALA A 301 1.75 -26.94 -5.85
N ASN A 302 1.26 -27.51 -6.95
CA ASN A 302 2.07 -27.95 -8.09
C ASN A 302 2.14 -26.90 -9.21
N PHE A 303 1.76 -25.65 -8.94
CA PHE A 303 1.84 -24.58 -9.93
C PHE A 303 3.30 -24.35 -10.35
N ASP A 304 3.53 -24.38 -11.67
CA ASP A 304 4.85 -24.13 -12.23
C ASP A 304 5.13 -22.62 -12.30
N PHE A 305 5.93 -22.12 -11.36
CA PHE A 305 6.38 -20.73 -11.34
C PHE A 305 7.41 -20.40 -12.43
N ASN A 306 7.96 -21.39 -13.15
CA ASN A 306 8.89 -21.18 -14.25
C ASN A 306 8.18 -21.04 -15.61
N ASP A 307 6.91 -21.46 -15.71
CA ASP A 307 6.10 -21.24 -16.90
C ASP A 307 5.65 -19.76 -16.97
N GLN A 308 6.50 -18.94 -17.61
CA GLN A 308 6.23 -17.51 -17.80
C GLN A 308 5.02 -17.24 -18.70
N THR A 309 4.57 -18.22 -19.50
CA THR A 309 3.35 -18.06 -20.32
C THR A 309 2.08 -17.95 -19.46
N ARG A 310 2.19 -18.28 -18.17
CA ARG A 310 1.14 -18.10 -17.16
C ARG A 310 1.18 -16.76 -16.45
N MET A 311 2.10 -15.86 -16.78
CA MET A 311 2.11 -14.51 -16.22
C MET A 311 0.92 -13.71 -16.74
N ASP A 312 0.23 -13.00 -15.86
CA ASP A 312 -0.82 -12.09 -16.28
C ASP A 312 -0.25 -10.68 -16.46
N CYS A 313 0.13 -10.34 -17.69
CA CYS A 313 0.57 -9.00 -18.05
C CYS A 313 -0.59 -7.98 -18.02
N LEU A 314 -1.83 -8.41 -18.28
CA LEU A 314 -2.97 -7.53 -18.50
C LEU A 314 -3.53 -6.96 -17.19
N VAL A 315 -3.44 -7.69 -16.07
CA VAL A 315 -3.97 -7.24 -14.77
C VAL A 315 -3.39 -5.90 -14.35
N CYS A 316 -2.11 -5.67 -14.63
CA CYS A 316 -1.41 -4.44 -14.31
C CYS A 316 -1.47 -3.40 -15.43
N HIS A 317 -1.54 -3.83 -16.69
CA HIS A 317 -1.32 -2.96 -17.85
C HIS A 317 -2.56 -2.62 -18.68
N ASP A 318 -3.74 -3.19 -18.39
CA ASP A 318 -4.99 -2.80 -19.05
C ASP A 318 -5.32 -1.32 -18.83
N THR A 319 -5.43 -0.54 -19.92
CA THR A 319 -5.90 0.86 -19.86
C THR A 319 -7.35 1.03 -20.32
N THR A 320 -8.01 -0.02 -20.81
CA THR A 320 -9.43 0.03 -21.19
C THR A 320 -10.35 0.10 -19.97
N GLY A 321 -9.85 -0.35 -18.82
CA GLY A 321 -10.63 -0.49 -17.60
C GLY A 321 -11.55 -1.71 -17.60
N THR A 322 -11.47 -2.60 -18.59
CA THR A 322 -12.41 -3.72 -18.71
C THR A 322 -11.86 -5.05 -18.21
N TYR A 323 -10.52 -5.20 -18.11
CA TYR A 323 -9.90 -6.46 -17.73
C TYR A 323 -10.29 -6.89 -16.31
N ARG A 324 -10.72 -8.14 -16.14
CA ARG A 324 -11.21 -8.70 -14.89
C ARG A 324 -10.87 -10.18 -14.78
N LYS A 325 -10.38 -10.59 -13.61
CA LYS A 325 -10.25 -12.00 -13.22
C LYS A 325 -11.54 -12.56 -12.64
N VAL A 326 -11.84 -13.81 -12.96
CA VAL A 326 -12.96 -14.53 -12.34
C VAL A 326 -12.59 -14.83 -10.89
N PRO A 327 -13.41 -14.44 -9.89
CA PRO A 327 -13.04 -14.54 -8.48
C PRO A 327 -12.80 -15.96 -7.94
N THR A 328 -13.06 -17.00 -8.72
CA THR A 328 -13.01 -18.41 -8.30
C THR A 328 -12.35 -19.32 -9.32
N ALA A 329 -11.61 -18.77 -10.31
CA ALA A 329 -11.04 -19.55 -11.41
C ALA A 329 -9.50 -19.51 -11.42
N ALA A 330 -8.87 -19.45 -10.25
CA ALA A 330 -7.41 -19.51 -10.11
C ALA A 330 -6.66 -18.49 -10.99
N GLY A 331 -7.15 -17.25 -11.02
CA GLY A 331 -6.54 -16.18 -11.82
C GLY A 331 -7.02 -16.09 -13.27
N TRP A 332 -7.82 -17.03 -13.77
CA TRP A 332 -8.33 -16.91 -15.13
C TRP A 332 -9.29 -15.71 -15.32
N PRO A 333 -9.20 -14.99 -16.45
CA PRO A 333 -10.09 -13.88 -16.75
C PRO A 333 -11.49 -14.33 -17.15
N PHE A 334 -12.42 -13.39 -17.16
CA PHE A 334 -13.76 -13.62 -17.73
C PHE A 334 -13.62 -13.93 -19.23
N LEU A 335 -14.25 -15.01 -19.69
CA LEU A 335 -14.15 -15.45 -21.09
C LEU A 335 -14.88 -14.52 -22.07
N GLN A 336 -15.73 -13.63 -21.57
CA GLN A 336 -16.46 -12.64 -22.35
C GLN A 336 -15.60 -11.41 -22.70
N LEU A 337 -14.39 -11.30 -22.16
CA LEU A 337 -13.52 -10.15 -22.39
C LEU A 337 -12.92 -10.17 -23.80
N ASP A 338 -12.85 -8.99 -24.41
CA ASP A 338 -12.10 -8.79 -25.65
C ASP A 338 -10.61 -8.66 -25.33
N LEU A 339 -9.94 -9.80 -25.17
CA LEU A 339 -8.52 -9.85 -24.81
C LEU A 339 -7.60 -9.26 -25.89
N LYS A 340 -8.01 -9.31 -27.18
CA LYS A 340 -7.27 -8.66 -28.27
C LYS A 340 -7.28 -7.15 -28.12
N LYS A 341 -8.46 -6.55 -27.92
CA LYS A 341 -8.59 -5.10 -27.68
C LYS A 341 -7.85 -4.64 -26.42
N ILE A 342 -7.95 -5.42 -25.34
CA ILE A 342 -7.23 -5.13 -24.09
C ILE A 342 -5.71 -5.16 -24.34
N ALA A 343 -5.19 -6.21 -24.97
CA ALA A 343 -3.76 -6.35 -25.29
C ALA A 343 -3.25 -5.22 -26.21
N GLN A 344 -4.08 -4.76 -27.15
CA GLN A 344 -3.77 -3.63 -28.02
C GLN A 344 -3.79 -2.27 -27.31
N SER A 345 -4.41 -2.20 -26.13
CA SER A 345 -4.58 -0.98 -25.33
C SER A 345 -3.75 -1.01 -24.05
N VAL A 346 -2.73 -1.85 -23.95
CA VAL A 346 -1.88 -1.91 -22.75
C VAL A 346 -1.09 -0.62 -22.57
N GLY A 347 -0.78 -0.27 -21.33
CA GLY A 347 0.01 0.91 -21.00
C GLY A 347 0.45 0.99 -19.55
N HIS A 348 0.79 2.18 -19.08
CA HIS A 348 1.19 2.39 -17.68
C HIS A 348 0.04 2.05 -16.74
N PRO A 349 0.30 1.36 -15.61
CA PRO A 349 -0.74 1.03 -14.64
C PRO A 349 -1.42 2.29 -14.10
N ASN A 350 -2.70 2.17 -13.75
CA ASN A 350 -3.43 3.18 -12.99
C ASN A 350 -3.99 2.57 -11.69
N ARG A 351 -4.65 3.39 -10.87
CA ARG A 351 -5.18 2.96 -9.56
C ARG A 351 -6.14 1.77 -9.67
N LYS A 352 -6.84 1.63 -10.80
CA LYS A 352 -7.74 0.53 -11.03
C LYS A 352 -7.03 -0.81 -11.12
N ASN A 353 -5.93 -0.87 -11.88
CA ASN A 353 -5.15 -2.09 -12.06
C ASN A 353 -4.69 -2.66 -10.72
N CYS A 354 -4.14 -1.81 -9.85
CA CYS A 354 -3.72 -2.20 -8.50
C CYS A 354 -4.94 -2.51 -7.61
N GLY A 355 -5.97 -1.66 -7.67
CA GLY A 355 -7.15 -1.72 -6.81
C GLY A 355 -8.02 -2.96 -7.03
N ASP A 356 -8.01 -3.55 -8.23
CA ASP A 356 -8.72 -4.79 -8.53
C ASP A 356 -8.33 -5.93 -7.58
N CYS A 357 -7.11 -5.89 -7.05
CA CYS A 357 -6.64 -6.81 -6.02
C CYS A 357 -6.54 -6.13 -4.63
N HIS A 358 -5.94 -4.94 -4.55
CA HIS A 358 -5.60 -4.31 -3.27
C HIS A 358 -6.81 -3.74 -2.53
N PHE A 359 -7.87 -3.34 -3.24
CA PHE A 359 -9.11 -2.84 -2.65
C PHE A 359 -10.07 -3.99 -2.28
N GLN A 360 -9.96 -5.13 -2.98
CA GLN A 360 -10.83 -6.30 -2.84
C GLN A 360 -10.30 -7.38 -1.88
N GLY A 361 -9.17 -7.11 -1.20
CA GLY A 361 -8.51 -8.08 -0.32
C GLY A 361 -9.41 -8.57 0.80
N GLY A 362 -9.29 -9.85 1.20
CA GLY A 362 -10.16 -10.46 2.23
C GLY A 362 -11.52 -10.93 1.68
N GLY A 363 -11.69 -10.93 0.36
CA GLY A 363 -12.85 -11.50 -0.33
C GLY A 363 -13.92 -10.49 -0.71
N GLY A 364 -13.62 -9.19 -0.68
CA GLY A 364 -14.50 -8.10 -1.10
C GLY A 364 -13.91 -6.72 -0.81
N ASP A 365 -14.56 -5.69 -1.36
CA ASP A 365 -14.16 -4.29 -1.20
C ASP A 365 -14.14 -3.84 0.27
N ALA A 366 -13.12 -3.07 0.65
CA ALA A 366 -12.92 -2.52 2.00
C ALA A 366 -12.86 -3.57 3.14
N VAL A 367 -12.68 -4.86 2.85
CA VAL A 367 -12.61 -5.88 3.91
C VAL A 367 -11.28 -5.80 4.66
N LYS A 368 -10.15 -5.90 3.94
CA LYS A 368 -8.83 -6.10 4.55
C LYS A 368 -8.15 -4.81 5.00
N HIS A 369 -7.83 -3.93 4.06
CA HIS A 369 -7.14 -2.67 4.34
C HIS A 369 -8.12 -1.65 4.95
N GLY A 370 -7.65 -0.87 5.93
CA GLY A 370 -8.45 0.18 6.55
C GLY A 370 -8.48 1.48 5.74
N ASP A 371 -7.50 1.67 4.87
CA ASP A 371 -7.23 2.89 4.11
C ASP A 371 -7.16 2.63 2.60
N MET A 372 -7.63 1.47 2.13
CA MET A 372 -7.68 1.14 0.70
C MET A 372 -8.97 0.43 0.33
N ASN A 373 -9.73 1.04 -0.57
CA ASN A 373 -11.05 0.58 -1.02
C ASN A 373 -11.40 1.19 -2.40
N GLY A 374 -12.50 0.75 -3.00
CA GLY A 374 -12.95 1.15 -4.33
C GLY A 374 -13.17 2.66 -4.55
N ILE A 375 -13.31 3.47 -3.50
CA ILE A 375 -13.41 4.94 -3.66
C ILE A 375 -12.09 5.52 -4.18
N LEU A 376 -10.96 4.85 -3.90
CA LEU A 376 -9.65 5.30 -4.35
C LEU A 376 -9.41 5.11 -5.86
N TYR A 377 -10.35 4.55 -6.62
CA TYR A 377 -10.30 4.68 -8.08
C TYR A 377 -10.34 6.16 -8.49
N TYR A 378 -11.26 6.92 -7.90
CA TYR A 378 -11.49 8.34 -8.17
C TYR A 378 -11.87 9.08 -6.87
N PRO A 379 -10.93 9.22 -5.92
CA PRO A 379 -11.24 9.78 -4.61
C PRO A 379 -11.32 11.31 -4.68
N SER A 380 -12.16 11.94 -3.85
CA SER A 380 -12.05 13.39 -3.68
C SER A 380 -10.75 13.75 -2.96
N LYS A 381 -10.28 15.00 -3.13
CA LYS A 381 -9.10 15.54 -2.42
C LYS A 381 -9.21 15.42 -0.88
N ASN A 382 -10.43 15.45 -0.35
CA ASN A 382 -10.67 15.30 1.08
C ASN A 382 -10.54 13.84 1.56
N CYS A 383 -10.68 12.87 0.64
CA CYS A 383 -10.44 11.46 0.94
C CYS A 383 -8.94 11.14 0.89
N ASP A 384 -8.26 11.55 -0.19
CA ASP A 384 -6.80 11.46 -0.32
C ASP A 384 -6.25 12.61 -1.19
N VAL A 385 -5.31 13.39 -0.67
CA VAL A 385 -4.75 14.55 -1.39
C VAL A 385 -3.85 14.16 -2.57
N HIS A 386 -3.16 13.03 -2.49
CA HIS A 386 -2.23 12.59 -3.53
C HIS A 386 -2.99 11.98 -4.70
N MET A 387 -3.92 11.07 -4.42
CA MET A 387 -4.71 10.41 -5.45
C MET A 387 -5.88 11.28 -5.94
N GLY A 388 -6.52 12.03 -5.05
CA GLY A 388 -7.71 12.82 -5.38
C GLY A 388 -7.43 14.25 -5.81
N GLY A 389 -6.37 14.87 -5.27
CA GLY A 389 -5.92 16.20 -5.69
C GLY A 389 -4.97 16.14 -6.88
N MET A 390 -3.89 15.37 -6.75
CA MET A 390 -2.77 15.33 -7.70
C MET A 390 -2.85 14.22 -8.76
N ASP A 391 -3.91 13.40 -8.72
CA ASP A 391 -4.14 12.23 -9.59
C ASP A 391 -3.04 11.16 -9.55
N PHE A 392 -2.40 10.94 -8.41
CA PHE A 392 -1.34 9.94 -8.31
C PHE A 392 -1.84 8.54 -8.72
N ALA A 393 -1.14 7.92 -9.67
CA ALA A 393 -1.15 6.47 -9.79
C ALA A 393 -0.32 5.86 -8.64
N CYS A 394 -0.56 4.59 -8.30
CA CYS A 394 0.10 3.93 -7.16
C CYS A 394 1.63 3.99 -7.28
N GLN A 395 2.16 3.76 -8.48
CA GLN A 395 3.59 3.75 -8.78
C GLN A 395 4.24 5.14 -8.79
N GLU A 396 3.47 6.23 -8.67
CA GLU A 396 4.06 7.55 -8.41
C GLU A 396 4.77 7.57 -7.05
N CYS A 397 4.20 6.90 -6.04
CA CYS A 397 4.83 6.67 -4.75
C CYS A 397 5.55 5.31 -4.72
N HIS A 398 4.86 4.21 -5.05
CA HIS A 398 5.40 2.87 -5.09
C HIS A 398 6.32 2.66 -6.31
N LYS A 399 7.47 3.38 -6.36
CA LYS A 399 8.34 3.29 -7.53
C LYS A 399 8.74 1.85 -7.77
N THR A 400 8.65 1.47 -9.03
CA THR A 400 8.92 0.13 -9.51
C THR A 400 10.21 0.15 -10.30
N ARG A 401 11.12 -0.78 -10.00
CA ARG A 401 12.32 -1.03 -10.82
C ARG A 401 12.38 -2.53 -11.08
N ASN A 402 12.61 -2.92 -12.33
CA ASN A 402 12.69 -4.32 -12.73
C ASN A 402 11.49 -5.15 -12.23
N HIS A 403 10.27 -4.63 -12.41
CA HIS A 403 9.00 -5.21 -11.91
C HIS A 403 8.89 -5.45 -10.40
N LYS A 404 9.88 -5.02 -9.61
CA LYS A 404 9.86 -5.04 -8.15
C LYS A 404 9.25 -3.75 -7.63
N ILE A 405 8.11 -3.87 -6.96
CA ILE A 405 7.29 -2.73 -6.53
C ILE A 405 7.65 -2.39 -5.09
N SER A 406 8.29 -1.24 -4.87
CA SER A 406 8.69 -0.86 -3.53
C SER A 406 7.51 -0.49 -2.64
N GLY A 407 7.63 -0.81 -1.36
CA GLY A 407 6.60 -0.58 -0.34
C GLY A 407 6.64 -1.72 0.67
N ARG A 408 6.47 -1.39 1.94
CA ARG A 408 6.43 -2.39 3.01
C ARG A 408 5.01 -2.56 3.52
N SER A 409 4.60 -3.81 3.70
CA SER A 409 3.36 -4.14 4.41
C SER A 409 3.68 -4.53 5.84
N LEU A 410 2.82 -4.17 6.78
CA LEU A 410 2.88 -4.75 8.12
C LEU A 410 2.25 -6.15 8.16
N SER A 411 1.34 -6.43 7.23
CA SER A 411 0.61 -7.69 7.16
C SER A 411 1.34 -8.83 6.45
N LEU A 412 2.40 -8.52 5.72
CA LEU A 412 3.19 -9.49 4.97
C LEU A 412 4.68 -9.21 5.21
N PRO A 413 5.51 -10.25 5.32
CA PRO A 413 6.94 -10.12 5.59
C PRO A 413 7.72 -9.59 4.39
N VAL A 414 7.23 -9.81 3.17
CA VAL A 414 7.95 -9.48 1.94
C VAL A 414 8.05 -7.97 1.74
N ALA A 415 9.25 -7.49 1.41
CA ALA A 415 9.49 -6.12 0.99
C ALA A 415 10.49 -6.05 -0.16
N GLU A 416 10.13 -5.31 -1.22
CA GLU A 416 10.96 -5.06 -2.40
C GLU A 416 11.40 -3.59 -2.49
N GLY A 417 11.82 -3.08 -1.32
CA GLY A 417 12.08 -1.66 -1.08
C GLY A 417 11.05 -1.04 -0.13
N SER A 418 11.30 0.20 0.26
CA SER A 418 10.49 0.95 1.21
C SER A 418 10.04 2.29 0.62
N ARG A 419 9.04 2.90 1.24
CA ARG A 419 8.54 4.24 0.91
C ARG A 419 8.28 5.04 2.16
N THR A 420 8.57 6.34 2.08
CA THR A 420 8.33 7.27 3.16
C THR A 420 7.81 8.59 2.62
N CYS A 421 7.16 9.39 3.47
CA CYS A 421 6.76 10.75 3.12
C CYS A 421 7.97 11.61 2.71
N GLN A 422 9.17 11.31 3.21
CA GLN A 422 10.41 12.06 2.95
C GLN A 422 10.98 11.82 1.54
N ASP A 423 10.42 10.86 0.80
CA ASP A 423 10.72 10.67 -0.62
C ASP A 423 10.25 11.90 -1.43
N CYS A 424 9.17 12.58 -0.99
CA CYS A 424 8.61 13.78 -1.64
C CYS A 424 8.60 15.04 -0.74
N HIS A 425 8.70 14.88 0.58
CA HIS A 425 8.76 15.97 1.56
C HIS A 425 10.13 16.00 2.24
N THR A 426 10.46 17.06 2.97
CA THR A 426 11.68 17.07 3.79
C THR A 426 11.40 16.47 5.17
N ALA A 427 12.45 16.21 5.95
CA ALA A 427 12.33 15.83 7.36
C ALA A 427 11.79 16.97 8.24
N LYS A 428 11.72 18.21 7.73
CA LYS A 428 11.15 19.38 8.40
C LYS A 428 10.08 20.00 7.49
N PRO A 429 8.93 19.34 7.29
CA PRO A 429 7.96 19.68 6.24
C PRO A 429 7.10 20.92 6.56
N HIS A 430 7.16 21.44 7.78
CA HIS A 430 6.45 22.66 8.19
C HIS A 430 7.38 23.86 7.97
N HIS A 431 6.90 24.87 7.25
CA HIS A 431 7.70 25.96 6.69
C HIS A 431 6.98 27.29 6.88
N GLY A 432 7.76 28.35 7.12
CA GLY A 432 7.22 29.67 7.48
C GLY A 432 8.04 30.42 8.53
N ASN A 433 9.15 29.85 9.01
CA ASN A 433 10.03 30.44 10.02
C ASN A 433 9.27 30.93 11.27
N SER A 434 8.12 30.30 11.56
CA SER A 434 7.34 30.59 12.76
C SER A 434 7.73 29.65 13.90
N LEU A 435 7.46 30.06 15.14
CA LEU A 435 7.59 29.17 16.29
C LEU A 435 6.74 27.89 16.12
N LEU A 436 5.59 27.99 15.47
CA LEU A 436 4.74 26.83 15.16
C LEU A 436 5.46 25.81 14.28
N ASP A 437 6.13 26.26 13.21
CA ASP A 437 6.86 25.36 12.31
C ASP A 437 7.96 24.60 13.04
N HIS A 438 8.69 25.30 13.93
CA HIS A 438 9.70 24.67 14.77
C HIS A 438 9.10 23.57 15.64
N HIS A 439 7.98 23.85 16.32
CA HIS A 439 7.30 22.88 17.18
C HIS A 439 6.78 21.68 16.38
N LEU A 440 6.10 21.89 15.26
CA LEU A 440 5.58 20.79 14.44
C LEU A 440 6.72 19.95 13.86
N ASN A 441 7.83 20.56 13.44
CA ASN A 441 9.01 19.84 12.98
C ASN A 441 9.71 19.06 14.10
N ARG A 442 9.67 19.53 15.35
CA ARG A 442 10.12 18.73 16.51
C ARG A 442 9.25 17.50 16.75
N HIS A 443 7.94 17.59 16.49
CA HIS A 443 7.03 16.45 16.65
C HIS A 443 7.33 15.31 15.68
N VAL A 444 7.83 15.59 14.47
CA VAL A 444 8.11 14.53 13.47
C VAL A 444 9.27 13.61 13.88
N GLU A 445 10.04 13.99 14.90
CA GLU A 445 11.05 13.13 15.53
C GLU A 445 10.42 12.03 16.40
N HIS A 446 9.18 12.23 16.84
CA HIS A 446 8.45 11.31 17.72
C HIS A 446 7.18 10.74 17.08
N LEU A 447 6.66 11.37 16.03
CA LEU A 447 5.45 10.99 15.32
C LEU A 447 5.76 10.70 13.84
N PHE A 448 5.16 9.66 13.28
CA PHE A 448 5.09 9.53 11.83
C PHE A 448 4.12 10.56 11.24
N CYS A 449 4.38 11.04 10.02
CA CYS A 449 3.54 12.09 9.40
C CYS A 449 2.05 11.69 9.32
N VAL A 450 1.78 10.43 9.01
CA VAL A 450 0.42 9.86 8.91
C VAL A 450 -0.34 9.88 10.24
N THR A 451 0.34 9.96 11.39
CA THR A 451 -0.30 10.09 12.71
C THR A 451 -1.17 11.35 12.78
N CYS A 452 -0.64 12.47 12.28
CA CYS A 452 -1.36 13.75 12.25
C CYS A 452 -2.20 13.91 10.98
N HIS A 453 -1.73 13.40 9.84
CA HIS A 453 -2.37 13.63 8.53
C HIS A 453 -3.45 12.60 8.14
N SER A 454 -3.57 11.50 8.89
CA SER A 454 -4.66 10.51 8.78
C SER A 454 -5.29 10.22 10.15
N PRO A 455 -5.96 11.22 10.77
CA PRO A 455 -6.59 11.13 12.10
C PRO A 455 -7.70 10.08 12.22
N VAL A 456 -8.28 9.67 11.09
CA VAL A 456 -9.26 8.60 10.97
C VAL A 456 -8.90 7.74 9.76
N TYR A 457 -9.30 6.47 9.76
CA TYR A 457 -9.23 5.58 8.60
C TYR A 457 -10.62 5.10 8.22
N ALA A 458 -10.72 4.37 7.10
CA ALA A 458 -11.99 3.96 6.51
C ALA A 458 -12.86 5.20 6.27
N LYS A 459 -12.22 6.30 5.82
CA LYS A 459 -12.83 7.64 5.79
C LYS A 459 -14.07 7.67 4.94
N CYS A 460 -13.98 7.02 3.79
CA CYS A 460 -14.98 7.14 2.75
C CYS A 460 -15.87 5.90 2.63
N ARG A 461 -15.46 4.78 3.24
CA ARG A 461 -16.14 3.47 3.18
C ARG A 461 -15.82 2.63 4.41
N ALA A 462 -16.84 2.02 5.01
CA ALA A 462 -16.69 1.15 6.17
C ALA A 462 -15.78 -0.06 5.89
N THR A 463 -14.92 -0.39 6.86
CA THR A 463 -14.04 -1.56 6.81
C THR A 463 -14.32 -2.53 7.94
N LYS A 464 -14.02 -3.82 7.73
CA LYS A 464 -14.19 -4.85 8.75
C LYS A 464 -13.11 -4.71 9.81
N THR A 465 -13.51 -4.67 11.09
CA THR A 465 -12.60 -4.59 12.24
C THR A 465 -12.68 -5.82 13.13
N TRP A 466 -13.72 -6.64 12.95
CA TRP A 466 -13.92 -7.90 13.67
C TRP A 466 -14.35 -9.02 12.72
N TRP A 467 -13.80 -10.22 12.91
CA TRP A 467 -14.26 -11.44 12.24
C TRP A 467 -14.21 -12.65 13.19
N ASP A 468 -15.38 -13.20 13.53
CA ASP A 468 -15.50 -14.42 14.34
C ASP A 468 -15.91 -15.61 13.48
N TRP A 469 -14.96 -16.52 13.24
CA TRP A 469 -15.17 -17.76 12.50
C TRP A 469 -15.93 -18.84 13.28
N SER A 470 -15.98 -18.74 14.62
CA SER A 470 -16.66 -19.70 15.49
C SER A 470 -18.17 -19.75 15.24
N LYS A 471 -18.72 -18.70 14.62
CA LYS A 471 -20.14 -18.59 14.27
C LYS A 471 -20.46 -19.09 12.86
N ALA A 472 -19.48 -19.57 12.08
CA ALA A 472 -19.76 -20.05 10.73
C ALA A 472 -20.44 -21.43 10.76
N GLY A 473 -21.28 -21.71 9.77
CA GLY A 473 -22.03 -22.98 9.65
C GLY A 473 -23.53 -22.83 9.83
N HIS A 474 -23.97 -21.86 10.63
CA HIS A 474 -25.39 -21.62 10.95
C HIS A 474 -26.11 -20.92 9.79
N LYS A 475 -26.83 -21.68 8.95
CA LYS A 475 -27.54 -21.13 7.77
C LYS A 475 -28.87 -20.46 8.12
N GLU A 476 -29.39 -20.73 9.31
CA GLU A 476 -30.62 -20.16 9.86
C GLU A 476 -30.44 -18.73 10.39
N ARG A 477 -29.22 -18.35 10.81
CA ARG A 477 -28.93 -16.97 11.18
C ARG A 477 -29.00 -16.08 9.94
N LYS A 478 -30.01 -15.21 9.91
CA LYS A 478 -30.17 -14.20 8.85
C LYS A 478 -29.23 -13.02 9.11
N PRO A 479 -28.49 -12.54 8.10
CA PRO A 479 -27.64 -11.37 8.24
C PRO A 479 -28.48 -10.12 8.46
N LYS A 480 -28.07 -9.31 9.43
CA LYS A 480 -28.58 -7.95 9.65
C LYS A 480 -27.60 -6.97 9.04
N LYS A 481 -28.13 -5.91 8.42
CA LYS A 481 -27.28 -4.79 8.00
C LYS A 481 -27.01 -3.91 9.22
N ASP A 482 -25.76 -3.58 9.43
CA ASP A 482 -25.40 -2.53 10.38
C ASP A 482 -25.77 -1.14 9.85
N ARG A 483 -25.45 -0.11 10.63
CA ARG A 483 -25.66 1.31 10.28
C ARG A 483 -24.99 1.76 8.98
N TYR A 484 -24.01 1.01 8.46
CA TYR A 484 -23.32 1.31 7.19
C TYR A 484 -23.88 0.49 6.01
N GLY A 485 -24.94 -0.29 6.25
CA GLY A 485 -25.51 -1.19 5.26
C GLY A 485 -24.71 -2.48 5.06
N MET A 486 -23.71 -2.75 5.92
CA MET A 486 -22.84 -3.93 5.81
C MET A 486 -23.42 -5.11 6.58
N PRO A 487 -23.37 -6.33 6.03
CA PRO A 487 -23.89 -7.51 6.72
C PRO A 487 -23.01 -7.83 7.95
N ASP A 488 -23.66 -8.10 9.08
CA ASP A 488 -23.04 -8.57 10.32
C ASP A 488 -22.66 -10.06 10.29
N TYR A 489 -23.09 -10.81 9.28
CA TYR A 489 -22.94 -12.26 9.23
C TYR A 489 -22.90 -12.82 7.80
N ASP A 490 -22.19 -13.93 7.63
CA ASP A 490 -22.25 -14.80 6.45
C ASP A 490 -22.02 -16.24 6.93
N TRP A 491 -22.95 -17.17 6.67
CA TRP A 491 -22.83 -18.56 7.15
C TRP A 491 -21.54 -19.25 6.71
N LYS A 492 -20.90 -18.79 5.63
CA LYS A 492 -19.60 -19.31 5.17
C LYS A 492 -18.44 -18.90 6.07
N LYS A 493 -18.61 -17.83 6.83
CA LYS A 493 -17.50 -17.04 7.39
C LYS A 493 -17.71 -16.67 8.86
N GLY A 494 -18.93 -16.69 9.36
CA GLY A 494 -19.27 -16.28 10.71
C GLY A 494 -19.65 -14.80 10.82
N GLU A 495 -19.32 -14.19 11.95
CA GLU A 495 -19.80 -12.85 12.34
C GLU A 495 -18.78 -11.75 12.05
N PHE A 496 -19.26 -10.55 11.72
CA PHE A 496 -18.46 -9.37 11.40
C PHE A 496 -18.89 -8.15 12.20
N LYS A 497 -17.93 -7.25 12.44
CA LYS A 497 -18.21 -5.84 12.78
C LYS A 497 -17.50 -4.94 11.79
N TRP A 498 -18.15 -3.84 11.44
CA TRP A 498 -17.63 -2.84 10.52
C TRP A 498 -17.58 -1.48 11.20
N LYS A 499 -16.66 -0.64 10.74
CA LYS A 499 -16.51 0.75 11.17
C LYS A 499 -16.11 1.64 9.99
N GLU A 500 -16.68 2.84 9.94
CA GLU A 500 -16.29 3.92 9.03
C GLU A 500 -15.66 5.05 9.85
N SER A 501 -14.72 5.80 9.27
CA SER A 501 -14.10 6.98 9.89
C SER A 501 -13.58 6.73 11.32
N MET A 502 -13.02 5.55 11.54
CA MET A 502 -12.58 5.11 12.87
C MET A 502 -11.25 5.77 13.25
N LYS A 503 -11.13 6.17 14.52
CA LYS A 503 -9.86 6.59 15.13
C LYS A 503 -8.84 5.44 15.07
N PRO A 504 -7.61 5.66 14.56
CA PRO A 504 -6.55 4.67 14.60
C PRO A 504 -6.17 4.28 16.03
N THR A 505 -5.67 3.06 16.20
CA THR A 505 -4.86 2.71 17.36
C THR A 505 -3.46 3.28 17.15
N TYR A 506 -2.94 3.99 18.15
CA TYR A 506 -1.59 4.55 18.10
C TYR A 506 -0.65 3.70 18.93
N ALA A 507 0.49 3.34 18.36
CA ALA A 507 1.52 2.55 19.06
C ALA A 507 2.92 2.99 18.63
N TRP A 508 3.92 2.69 19.45
CA TRP A 508 5.33 2.86 19.09
C TRP A 508 5.72 1.88 17.99
N TYR A 509 6.46 2.39 17.00
CA TYR A 509 6.93 1.60 15.87
C TYR A 509 8.31 2.06 15.42
N ASN A 510 9.28 1.15 15.40
CA ASN A 510 10.65 1.38 14.90
C ASN A 510 10.88 0.85 13.48
N GLY A 511 9.85 0.29 12.85
CA GLY A 511 9.94 -0.26 11.50
C GLY A 511 10.03 -1.78 11.42
N LYS A 512 10.16 -2.49 12.55
CA LYS A 512 10.15 -3.96 12.62
C LYS A 512 8.80 -4.50 13.12
N VAL A 513 8.49 -5.73 12.75
CA VAL A 513 7.23 -6.41 13.10
C VAL A 513 7.52 -7.80 13.64
N GLU A 514 6.96 -8.11 14.81
CA GLU A 514 6.83 -9.47 15.35
C GLU A 514 5.65 -10.15 14.68
N ARG A 515 5.80 -11.43 14.30
CA ARG A 515 4.79 -12.15 13.53
C ARG A 515 4.67 -13.59 14.00
N VAL A 516 3.43 -14.08 14.08
CA VAL A 516 3.14 -15.51 14.13
C VAL A 516 3.15 -16.04 12.70
N LEU A 517 4.01 -17.03 12.45
CA LEU A 517 4.10 -17.76 11.20
C LEU A 517 3.45 -19.13 11.33
N LEU A 518 3.20 -19.78 10.19
CA LEU A 518 2.75 -21.17 10.19
C LEU A 518 3.80 -22.05 10.87
N GLY A 519 3.38 -22.82 11.88
CA GLY A 519 4.25 -23.71 12.66
C GLY A 519 4.72 -23.12 13.98
N ASP A 520 4.48 -21.84 14.24
CA ASP A 520 4.81 -21.23 15.52
C ASP A 520 3.79 -21.61 16.60
N LYS A 521 4.30 -21.95 17.79
CA LYS A 521 3.46 -22.19 18.97
C LYS A 521 2.90 -20.86 19.48
N ILE A 522 1.65 -20.89 19.93
CA ILE A 522 0.94 -19.74 20.48
C ILE A 522 0.47 -20.02 21.91
N ASP A 523 0.35 -18.97 22.72
CA ASP A 523 -0.31 -19.01 24.02
C ASP A 523 -1.83 -18.84 23.83
N THR A 524 -2.58 -19.93 23.91
CA THR A 524 -4.04 -19.92 23.66
C THR A 524 -4.85 -19.38 24.85
N SER A 525 -4.20 -19.03 25.97
CA SER A 525 -4.85 -18.39 27.12
C SER A 525 -5.00 -16.88 26.98
N LYS A 526 -4.33 -16.28 25.98
CA LYS A 526 -4.30 -14.84 25.72
C LYS A 526 -4.77 -14.54 24.30
N VAL A 527 -5.01 -13.25 24.04
CA VAL A 527 -5.18 -12.76 22.66
C VAL A 527 -3.87 -12.96 21.90
N VAL A 528 -3.93 -13.66 20.77
CA VAL A 528 -2.76 -13.94 19.93
C VAL A 528 -2.57 -12.79 18.94
N ASP A 529 -1.49 -12.03 19.12
CA ASP A 529 -1.08 -10.99 18.18
C ASP A 529 -0.37 -11.62 16.97
N ILE A 530 -1.10 -11.81 15.86
CA ILE A 530 -0.56 -12.39 14.62
C ILE A 530 0.51 -11.49 14.01
N THR A 531 0.28 -10.17 14.06
CA THR A 531 1.29 -9.16 13.72
C THR A 531 1.28 -8.10 14.79
N LYS A 532 2.47 -7.72 15.29
CA LYS A 532 2.63 -6.70 16.31
C LYS A 532 3.76 -5.74 15.93
N PRO A 533 3.54 -4.42 15.96
CA PRO A 533 4.61 -3.46 15.72
C PRO A 533 5.64 -3.54 16.85
N VAL A 534 6.92 -3.52 16.49
CA VAL A 534 8.01 -3.43 17.45
C VAL A 534 8.31 -1.97 17.72
N GLY A 535 8.49 -1.65 18.98
CA GLY A 535 8.92 -0.33 19.42
C GLY A 535 8.54 -0.08 20.87
N GLY A 536 9.01 1.04 21.41
CA GLY A 536 8.65 1.42 22.76
C GLY A 536 9.07 2.83 23.12
N PHE A 537 8.61 3.28 24.28
CA PHE A 537 8.88 4.62 24.81
C PHE A 537 10.37 4.91 25.06
N ARG A 538 11.26 3.92 25.12
CA ARG A 538 12.70 4.16 25.32
C ARG A 538 13.57 3.83 24.10
N ASP A 539 12.97 3.33 23.03
CA ASP A 539 13.66 2.95 21.80
C ASP A 539 13.88 4.15 20.84
N PRO A 540 15.10 4.70 20.69
CA PRO A 540 15.34 5.93 19.93
C PRO A 540 14.86 5.89 18.47
N ASP A 541 14.72 4.70 17.86
CA ASP A 541 14.23 4.54 16.49
C ASP A 541 12.70 4.52 16.39
N SER A 542 12.01 4.34 17.51
CA SER A 542 10.56 4.29 17.57
C SER A 542 9.92 5.66 17.40
N ARG A 543 8.85 5.73 16.61
CA ARG A 543 7.90 6.86 16.56
C ARG A 543 6.47 6.34 16.68
N ILE A 544 5.53 7.20 17.08
CA ILE A 544 4.11 6.86 17.18
C ILE A 544 3.54 6.76 15.76
N TYR A 545 2.91 5.63 15.47
CA TYR A 545 2.36 5.29 14.15
C TYR A 545 0.86 4.90 14.27
N PRO A 546 0.00 5.19 13.28
CA PRO A 546 -1.41 4.82 13.28
C PRO A 546 -1.65 3.43 12.70
N PHE A 547 -2.48 2.63 13.38
CA PHE A 547 -2.84 1.28 12.98
C PHE A 547 -4.36 1.08 12.95
N LYS A 548 -4.81 0.28 11.99
CA LYS A 548 -6.07 -0.47 12.09
C LYS A 548 -5.79 -1.73 12.89
N LEU A 549 -6.60 -1.99 13.91
CA LEU A 549 -6.68 -3.30 14.52
C LEU A 549 -7.73 -4.13 13.79
N MET A 550 -7.31 -5.29 13.30
CA MET A 550 -8.22 -6.35 12.91
C MET A 550 -8.23 -7.38 14.03
N GLU A 551 -9.35 -7.52 14.69
CA GLU A 551 -9.55 -8.51 15.74
C GLU A 551 -10.47 -9.63 15.26
N GLY A 552 -10.47 -10.75 15.95
CA GLY A 552 -11.35 -11.85 15.58
C GLY A 552 -11.15 -13.09 16.40
N ILE A 553 -11.94 -14.10 16.07
CA ILE A 553 -11.85 -15.44 16.64
C ILE A 553 -11.57 -16.40 15.48
N GLN A 554 -10.49 -17.16 15.60
CA GLN A 554 -10.07 -18.11 14.56
C GLN A 554 -9.59 -19.43 15.20
N PRO A 555 -9.46 -20.50 14.40
CA PRO A 555 -9.20 -21.82 14.93
C PRO A 555 -7.72 -22.03 15.26
N ALA A 556 -7.46 -22.72 16.36
CA ALA A 556 -6.15 -23.21 16.77
C ALA A 556 -6.22 -24.68 17.16
N ASP A 557 -5.12 -25.41 16.96
CA ASP A 557 -4.98 -26.80 17.39
C ASP A 557 -4.91 -26.85 18.91
N ALA A 558 -5.77 -27.67 19.53
CA ALA A 558 -5.88 -27.74 20.98
C ALA A 558 -4.64 -28.37 21.64
N LEU A 559 -3.97 -29.30 20.95
CA LEU A 559 -2.81 -30.04 21.47
C LEU A 559 -1.50 -29.43 20.98
N ASN A 560 -1.38 -29.18 19.67
CA ASN A 560 -0.15 -28.64 19.09
C ASN A 560 0.05 -27.15 19.41
N LYS A 561 -1.02 -26.44 19.82
CA LYS A 561 -1.02 -25.00 20.10
C LYS A 561 -0.53 -24.16 18.90
N LEU A 562 -1.03 -24.50 17.71
CA LEU A 562 -0.74 -23.81 16.45
C LEU A 562 -2.02 -23.18 15.90
N LEU A 563 -1.93 -22.01 15.24
CA LEU A 563 -3.06 -21.53 14.44
C LEU A 563 -3.32 -22.51 13.27
N LEU A 564 -4.58 -22.86 13.04
CA LEU A 564 -4.97 -23.85 12.03
C LEU A 564 -5.20 -23.23 10.66
N VAL A 565 -4.84 -23.97 9.60
CA VAL A 565 -5.19 -23.64 8.22
C VAL A 565 -6.43 -24.45 7.81
N PRO A 566 -7.58 -23.82 7.56
CA PRO A 566 -8.77 -24.51 7.06
C PRO A 566 -8.81 -24.64 5.53
N HIS A 567 -9.31 -25.77 5.05
CA HIS A 567 -9.79 -25.92 3.68
C HIS A 567 -11.21 -25.36 3.52
N LEU A 568 -11.31 -24.13 3.02
CA LEU A 568 -12.56 -23.37 2.92
C LEU A 568 -13.22 -23.52 1.54
N TYR A 569 -12.42 -23.45 0.48
CA TYR A 569 -12.91 -23.33 -0.89
C TYR A 569 -12.74 -24.62 -1.72
N GLY A 570 -13.72 -24.88 -2.58
CA GLY A 570 -13.66 -25.98 -3.56
C GLY A 570 -14.31 -27.27 -3.07
N PRO A 571 -14.21 -28.37 -3.84
CA PRO A 571 -14.78 -29.65 -3.48
C PRO A 571 -14.25 -30.16 -2.12
N GLY A 572 -15.19 -30.48 -1.21
CA GLY A 572 -14.88 -30.92 0.15
C GLY A 572 -14.49 -29.79 1.12
N GLY A 573 -14.36 -28.54 0.64
CA GLY A 573 -14.14 -27.37 1.49
C GLY A 573 -15.36 -26.99 2.31
N PHE A 574 -15.13 -26.33 3.44
CA PHE A 574 -16.19 -25.94 4.39
C PHE A 574 -17.37 -25.26 3.69
N TRP A 575 -17.12 -24.30 2.79
CA TRP A 575 -18.18 -23.57 2.10
C TRP A 575 -19.04 -24.45 1.19
N ALA A 576 -18.43 -25.41 0.48
CA ALA A 576 -19.15 -26.27 -0.42
C ALA A 576 -19.95 -27.34 0.34
N THR A 577 -19.37 -27.89 1.40
CA THR A 577 -20.00 -28.93 2.23
C THR A 577 -21.20 -28.36 2.98
N ILE A 578 -21.03 -27.30 3.77
CA ILE A 578 -22.13 -26.65 4.49
C ILE A 578 -23.16 -26.07 3.52
N GLY A 579 -22.72 -25.54 2.36
CA GLY A 579 -23.62 -24.99 1.35
C GLY A 579 -24.65 -26.00 0.84
N LYS A 580 -24.26 -27.27 0.70
CA LYS A 580 -25.12 -28.37 0.24
C LYS A 580 -26.02 -28.94 1.34
N THR A 581 -25.69 -28.73 2.61
CA THR A 581 -26.51 -29.20 3.73
C THR A 581 -27.78 -28.37 3.86
N LYS A 582 -28.94 -29.01 4.04
CA LYS A 582 -30.21 -28.31 4.30
C LYS A 582 -30.12 -27.58 5.64
N ALA A 583 -30.74 -26.39 5.72
CA ALA A 583 -30.85 -25.67 6.99
C ALA A 583 -32.03 -26.23 7.81
N PRO A 584 -31.95 -26.24 9.15
CA PRO A 584 -30.79 -25.89 9.97
C PRO A 584 -29.68 -26.94 9.84
N VAL A 585 -28.42 -26.49 9.92
CA VAL A 585 -27.28 -27.42 9.84
C VAL A 585 -27.00 -27.95 11.25
N PRO A 586 -27.03 -29.28 11.50
CA PRO A 586 -26.77 -29.81 12.83
C PRO A 586 -25.36 -29.46 13.31
N GLU A 587 -25.20 -29.12 14.60
CA GLU A 587 -23.91 -28.69 15.17
C GLU A 587 -22.81 -29.72 14.93
N LYS A 588 -23.12 -31.00 15.13
CA LYS A 588 -22.21 -32.12 14.86
C LYS A 588 -21.71 -32.15 13.40
N VAL A 589 -22.56 -31.74 12.45
CA VAL A 589 -22.17 -31.65 11.03
C VAL A 589 -21.23 -30.46 10.81
N ILE A 590 -21.47 -29.32 11.47
CA ILE A 590 -20.57 -28.15 11.42
C ILE A 590 -19.20 -28.55 11.98
N GLU A 591 -19.17 -29.16 13.18
CA GLU A 591 -17.95 -29.61 13.86
C GLU A 591 -17.17 -30.64 13.03
N GLN A 592 -17.84 -31.68 12.49
CA GLN A 592 -17.21 -32.67 11.62
C GLN A 592 -16.65 -32.05 10.34
N THR A 593 -17.35 -31.04 9.79
CA THR A 593 -16.88 -30.33 8.60
C THR A 593 -15.65 -29.50 8.91
N TRP A 594 -15.61 -28.83 10.08
CA TRP A 594 -14.42 -28.11 10.54
C TRP A 594 -13.22 -29.03 10.74
N ASN A 595 -13.39 -30.14 11.44
CA ASN A 595 -12.33 -31.15 11.61
C ASN A 595 -11.73 -31.61 10.27
N LYS A 596 -12.59 -31.93 9.29
CA LYS A 596 -12.14 -32.30 7.93
C LYS A 596 -11.43 -31.16 7.22
N ALA A 597 -11.92 -29.92 7.38
CA ALA A 597 -11.31 -28.74 6.78
C ALA A 597 -9.91 -28.47 7.36
N PHE A 598 -9.72 -28.60 8.67
CA PHE A 598 -8.41 -28.43 9.32
C PHE A 598 -7.44 -29.54 8.95
N ALA A 599 -7.88 -30.80 8.96
CA ALA A 599 -7.04 -31.92 8.55
C ALA A 599 -6.46 -31.72 7.13
N LYS A 600 -7.33 -31.37 6.17
CA LYS A 600 -6.91 -31.12 4.79
C LYS A 600 -6.06 -29.86 4.64
N GLY A 601 -6.44 -28.75 5.26
CA GLY A 601 -5.71 -27.50 5.14
C GLY A 601 -4.32 -27.56 5.76
N MET A 602 -4.17 -28.20 6.93
CA MET A 602 -2.87 -28.44 7.57
C MET A 602 -2.00 -29.40 6.76
N ALA A 603 -2.57 -30.46 6.19
CA ALA A 603 -1.83 -31.37 5.31
C ALA A 603 -1.25 -30.63 4.09
N GLU A 604 -2.04 -29.76 3.45
CA GLU A 604 -1.56 -28.94 2.33
C GLU A 604 -0.52 -27.88 2.78
N ALA A 605 -0.68 -27.31 3.97
CA ALA A 605 0.30 -26.36 4.51
C ALA A 605 1.68 -27.03 4.75
N ILE A 606 1.70 -28.29 5.19
CA ILE A 606 2.93 -29.09 5.34
C ILE A 606 3.57 -29.36 3.98
N LYS A 607 2.78 -29.75 2.98
CA LYS A 607 3.29 -30.01 1.63
C LYS A 607 4.02 -28.82 1.02
N VAL A 608 3.52 -27.60 1.21
CA VAL A 608 4.16 -26.38 0.68
C VAL A 608 5.28 -25.82 1.56
N ASN A 609 5.47 -26.37 2.77
CA ASN A 609 6.55 -25.99 3.68
C ASN A 609 7.31 -27.24 4.21
N PRO A 610 7.89 -28.09 3.35
CA PRO A 610 8.42 -29.40 3.75
C PRO A 610 9.57 -29.32 4.75
N GLY A 611 10.29 -28.19 4.84
CA GLY A 611 11.37 -27.96 5.79
C GLY A 611 10.93 -27.35 7.14
N ASN A 612 9.65 -27.02 7.31
CA ASN A 612 9.17 -26.39 8.54
C ASN A 612 8.79 -27.44 9.60
N GLN A 613 9.75 -27.80 10.44
CA GLN A 613 9.59 -28.81 11.49
C GLN A 613 8.56 -28.42 12.58
N GLY A 614 8.27 -27.12 12.73
CA GLY A 614 7.26 -26.61 13.66
C GLY A 614 5.83 -26.91 13.21
N LEU A 615 5.60 -27.08 11.90
CA LEU A 615 4.30 -27.40 11.36
C LEU A 615 3.97 -28.89 11.59
N LYS A 616 2.84 -29.16 12.27
CA LYS A 616 2.39 -30.51 12.62
C LYS A 616 1.07 -30.86 11.93
N PRO A 617 0.81 -32.15 11.66
CA PRO A 617 -0.54 -32.60 11.29
C PRO A 617 -1.57 -32.15 12.34
N TYR A 618 -2.78 -31.86 11.87
CA TYR A 618 -3.89 -31.54 12.78
C TYR A 618 -4.11 -32.67 13.78
N SER A 619 -4.17 -32.34 15.07
CA SER A 619 -4.29 -33.32 16.16
C SER A 619 -5.63 -34.04 16.24
N GLY A 620 -6.64 -33.56 15.51
CA GLY A 620 -8.03 -34.00 15.65
C GLY A 620 -8.83 -33.19 16.67
N GLN A 621 -8.19 -32.27 17.40
CA GLN A 621 -8.85 -31.39 18.36
C GLN A 621 -8.51 -29.92 18.09
N TYR A 622 -9.53 -29.07 18.08
CA TYR A 622 -9.38 -27.63 17.87
C TYR A 622 -10.06 -26.84 18.98
N GLN A 623 -9.63 -25.60 19.13
CA GLN A 623 -10.24 -24.59 19.97
C GLN A 623 -10.32 -23.27 19.22
N TRP A 624 -11.23 -22.41 19.64
CA TRP A 624 -11.36 -21.06 19.10
C TRP A 624 -10.56 -20.09 19.96
N VAL A 625 -9.67 -19.32 19.34
CA VAL A 625 -8.81 -18.36 20.04
C VAL A 625 -9.05 -16.95 19.54
N GLN A 626 -8.97 -15.98 20.43
CA GLN A 626 -9.01 -14.57 20.06
C GLN A 626 -7.66 -14.17 19.44
N THR A 627 -7.72 -13.45 18.33
CA THR A 627 -6.55 -12.98 17.59
C THR A 627 -6.66 -11.50 17.29
N ARG A 628 -5.51 -10.87 17.14
CA ARG A 628 -5.39 -9.47 16.75
C ARG A 628 -4.27 -9.31 15.73
N MET A 629 -4.47 -8.43 14.78
CA MET A 629 -3.50 -8.16 13.72
C MET A 629 -3.42 -6.65 13.52
N TYR A 630 -2.21 -6.10 13.66
CA TYR A 630 -1.95 -4.68 13.44
C TYR A 630 -1.68 -4.42 11.96
N TRP A 631 -2.44 -3.48 11.39
CA TRP A 631 -2.35 -3.03 10.01
C TRP A 631 -1.94 -1.56 9.99
N GLY A 632 -0.77 -1.26 9.45
CA GLY A 632 -0.35 0.14 9.29
C GLY A 632 -1.25 0.88 8.31
N LEU A 633 -1.56 2.13 8.63
CA LEU A 633 -2.32 3.05 7.78
C LEU A 633 -1.34 3.99 7.06
N THR A 634 -1.41 4.06 5.74
CA THR A 634 -0.45 4.78 4.88
C THR A 634 -1.11 5.66 3.82
N HIS A 635 -2.39 5.46 3.54
CA HIS A 635 -3.17 6.18 2.52
C HIS A 635 -4.28 7.02 3.17
N GLU A 636 -5.19 7.52 2.33
CA GLU A 636 -6.26 8.43 2.71
C GLU A 636 -5.69 9.68 3.39
N THR A 637 -4.57 10.22 2.92
CA THR A 637 -3.95 11.41 3.54
C THR A 637 -4.86 12.62 3.34
N MET A 638 -5.26 13.30 4.42
CA MET A 638 -6.16 14.45 4.34
C MET A 638 -5.43 15.76 4.03
N PRO A 639 -6.15 16.80 3.56
CA PRO A 639 -5.60 18.15 3.45
C PRO A 639 -4.91 18.61 4.73
N ALA A 640 -3.83 19.39 4.58
CA ALA A 640 -3.04 19.88 5.72
C ALA A 640 -3.90 20.65 6.75
N THR A 641 -4.97 21.31 6.31
CA THR A 641 -5.93 22.02 7.16
C THR A 641 -6.80 21.10 8.03
N ALA A 642 -6.83 19.80 7.74
CA ALA A 642 -7.58 18.78 8.47
C ALA A 642 -6.66 17.82 9.26
N ALA A 643 -5.36 18.12 9.36
CA ALA A 643 -4.45 17.39 10.24
C ALA A 643 -4.85 17.58 11.72
N LEU A 644 -4.41 16.67 12.60
CA LEU A 644 -4.64 16.83 14.05
C LEU A 644 -4.07 18.15 14.55
N GLY A 645 -4.90 18.90 15.26
CA GLY A 645 -4.54 20.13 15.96
C GLY A 645 -3.96 19.86 17.35
N CYS A 646 -3.38 20.90 17.94
CA CYS A 646 -2.69 20.79 19.22
C CYS A 646 -3.64 20.34 20.35
N ALA A 647 -4.80 20.99 20.47
CA ALA A 647 -5.80 20.69 21.50
C ALA A 647 -6.46 19.31 21.35
N GLN A 648 -6.41 18.71 20.15
CA GLN A 648 -6.92 17.34 19.96
C GLN A 648 -6.00 16.32 20.65
N CYS A 649 -4.69 16.53 20.63
CA CYS A 649 -3.75 15.68 21.35
C CYS A 649 -3.57 16.13 22.81
N HIS A 650 -3.37 17.42 23.03
CA HIS A 650 -3.00 17.99 24.33
C HIS A 650 -4.22 18.57 25.04
N GLU A 651 -4.77 17.84 26.02
CA GLU A 651 -5.90 18.30 26.83
C GLU A 651 -5.57 19.62 27.56
N SER A 652 -4.31 19.81 27.96
CA SER A 652 -3.86 21.05 28.60
C SER A 652 -4.15 22.27 27.73
N LEU A 653 -3.99 22.16 26.41
CA LEU A 653 -4.24 23.24 25.46
C LEU A 653 -5.72 23.40 25.06
N ALA A 654 -6.57 22.43 25.39
CA ALA A 654 -8.01 22.54 25.13
C ALA A 654 -8.74 23.40 26.17
N LYS A 655 -8.23 23.40 27.41
CA LYS A 655 -8.77 24.17 28.54
C LYS A 655 -8.05 25.51 28.73
N ASP A 656 -6.74 25.54 28.46
CA ASP A 656 -5.92 26.73 28.62
C ASP A 656 -6.02 27.67 27.41
N LYS A 657 -5.87 28.97 27.63
CA LYS A 657 -6.03 29.98 26.57
C LYS A 657 -4.78 30.14 25.71
N THR A 658 -3.63 29.58 26.07
CA THR A 658 -2.37 29.96 25.42
C THR A 658 -1.20 28.97 25.51
N CYS A 659 -0.31 29.01 24.51
CA CYS A 659 1.11 28.64 24.67
C CYS A 659 1.91 29.70 25.47
N CYS A 660 1.25 30.72 26.06
CA CYS A 660 1.88 31.93 26.60
C CYS A 660 2.62 31.69 27.91
N ARG A 661 2.36 30.58 28.63
CA ARG A 661 3.12 30.22 29.83
C ARG A 661 4.63 30.17 29.54
N CYS A 662 5.02 29.80 28.32
CA CYS A 662 6.42 29.80 27.87
C CYS A 662 6.75 30.93 26.87
N HIS A 663 5.77 31.47 26.15
CA HIS A 663 6.00 32.41 25.03
C HIS A 663 5.59 33.87 25.26
N LYS A 664 5.14 34.25 26.48
CA LYS A 664 4.84 35.64 26.90
C LYS A 664 4.36 36.56 25.75
N ASP A 665 3.06 36.51 25.44
CA ASP A 665 2.33 37.49 24.62
C ASP A 665 3.03 37.99 23.33
N GLU A 666 3.20 37.10 22.34
CA GLU A 666 3.11 37.57 20.96
C GLU A 666 1.68 38.03 20.69
N ARG A 667 1.41 39.33 20.92
CA ARG A 667 0.08 39.96 20.82
C ARG A 667 -0.64 39.78 19.48
N HIS A 668 0.07 39.29 18.46
CA HIS A 668 -0.44 39.08 17.11
C HIS A 668 -0.81 37.61 16.80
N VAL A 669 -0.60 36.68 17.74
CA VAL A 669 -0.94 35.26 17.57
C VAL A 669 -2.14 34.89 18.42
N ASP A 670 -3.25 34.53 17.78
CA ASP A 670 -4.40 33.92 18.46
C ASP A 670 -4.11 32.44 18.76
N PHE A 671 -3.48 32.20 19.92
CA PHE A 671 -3.10 30.85 20.36
C PHE A 671 -4.30 29.94 20.57
N LYS A 672 -5.46 30.47 20.99
CA LYS A 672 -6.67 29.67 21.14
C LYS A 672 -7.11 29.15 19.78
N LYS A 673 -7.27 30.04 18.80
CA LYS A 673 -7.61 29.65 17.43
C LYS A 673 -6.59 28.70 16.83
N LEU A 674 -5.29 28.91 17.11
CA LEU A 674 -4.22 28.04 16.64
C LEU A 674 -4.28 26.64 17.26
N ALA A 675 -4.46 26.52 18.58
CA ALA A 675 -4.50 25.24 19.28
C ALA A 675 -5.70 24.39 18.83
N HIS A 676 -6.82 25.03 18.53
CA HIS A 676 -8.04 24.39 18.01
C HIS A 676 -8.06 24.26 16.48
N ARG A 677 -7.03 24.70 15.77
CA ARG A 677 -6.90 24.51 14.32
C ARG A 677 -6.48 23.05 14.05
N GLY A 678 -7.47 22.19 13.84
CA GLY A 678 -7.26 20.77 13.59
C GLY A 678 -8.39 20.14 12.78
N THR A 679 -8.51 18.82 12.86
CA THR A 679 -9.57 18.06 12.18
C THR A 679 -10.95 18.50 12.69
N ASP A 680 -11.78 19.01 11.79
CA ASP A 680 -13.16 19.39 12.09
C ASP A 680 -14.09 18.17 12.01
N PHE A 681 -14.27 17.49 13.15
CA PHE A 681 -15.17 16.34 13.26
C PHE A 681 -16.65 16.73 13.16
N GLU A 682 -17.03 17.98 13.45
CA GLU A 682 -18.40 18.45 13.25
C GLU A 682 -18.72 18.58 11.76
N TRP A 683 -17.81 19.16 10.99
CA TRP A 683 -17.91 19.17 9.54
C TRP A 683 -17.96 17.75 8.96
N MET A 684 -17.08 16.85 9.40
CA MET A 684 -17.10 15.45 8.93
C MET A 684 -18.42 14.76 9.26
N LYS A 685 -18.99 14.97 10.45
CA LYS A 685 -20.32 14.46 10.82
C LYS A 685 -21.41 15.03 9.90
N LYS A 686 -21.36 16.33 9.57
CA LYS A 686 -22.28 16.94 8.59
C LYS A 686 -22.14 16.35 7.19
N GLN A 687 -20.97 15.81 6.84
CA GLN A 687 -20.75 15.02 5.62
C GLN A 687 -21.16 13.54 5.76
N GLY A 688 -21.87 13.16 6.82
CA GLY A 688 -22.37 11.81 7.06
C GLY A 688 -21.35 10.82 7.65
N ARG A 689 -20.17 11.28 8.10
CA ARG A 689 -19.12 10.40 8.64
C ARG A 689 -19.39 9.98 10.07
N ASP A 690 -19.01 8.75 10.42
CA ASP A 690 -19.08 8.25 11.80
C ASP A 690 -17.96 8.79 12.69
N VAL A 691 -18.08 10.05 13.09
CA VAL A 691 -17.08 10.71 13.96
C VAL A 691 -17.70 11.34 15.20
N HIS A 692 -18.95 10.99 15.51
CA HIS A 692 -19.70 11.59 16.61
C HIS A 692 -18.96 11.49 17.97
N GLU A 693 -18.35 10.34 18.24
CA GLU A 693 -17.53 10.10 19.44
C GLU A 693 -16.20 10.86 19.45
N LEU A 694 -15.80 11.51 18.36
CA LEU A 694 -14.51 12.23 18.23
C LEU A 694 -14.67 13.74 18.42
N ILE A 695 -15.90 14.25 18.35
CA ILE A 695 -16.19 15.67 18.54
C ILE A 695 -15.77 16.10 19.94
N GLY A 696 -14.94 17.14 20.03
CA GLY A 696 -14.44 17.68 21.29
C GLY A 696 -13.46 16.79 22.05
N LYS A 697 -13.06 15.63 21.49
CA LYS A 697 -12.11 14.74 22.17
C LYS A 697 -10.68 15.29 22.16
N THR A 698 -10.08 15.22 23.34
CA THR A 698 -8.67 15.50 23.63
C THR A 698 -7.93 14.20 23.95
N ASP A 699 -6.62 14.26 24.23
CA ASP A 699 -5.79 13.06 24.45
C ASP A 699 -5.93 12.04 23.31
N TYR A 700 -5.91 12.54 22.07
CA TYR A 700 -6.15 11.71 20.89
C TYR A 700 -5.15 10.55 20.76
N LEU A 701 -3.94 10.68 21.29
CA LEU A 701 -2.93 9.62 21.21
C LEU A 701 -2.99 8.62 22.37
N ASP A 702 -3.76 8.89 23.42
CA ASP A 702 -3.72 8.15 24.69
C ASP A 702 -2.30 8.10 25.25
N PHE A 703 -1.85 9.25 25.79
CA PHE A 703 -0.48 9.40 26.26
C PHE A 703 -0.09 8.39 27.34
N LYS A 704 -1.03 8.01 28.21
CA LYS A 704 -0.80 7.01 29.25
C LYS A 704 -0.57 5.62 28.67
N ALA A 705 -1.38 5.19 27.68
CA ALA A 705 -1.15 3.92 26.98
C ALA A 705 0.20 3.89 26.25
N LEU A 706 0.70 5.05 25.82
CA LEU A 706 2.02 5.19 25.19
C LEU A 706 3.20 5.28 26.18
N GLY A 707 2.93 5.24 27.50
CA GLY A 707 3.94 5.24 28.55
C GLY A 707 4.35 6.63 29.06
N TYR A 708 3.67 7.71 28.66
CA TYR A 708 3.84 9.01 29.29
C TYR A 708 3.10 9.06 30.63
N LYS A 709 3.57 9.91 31.56
CA LYS A 709 2.88 10.16 32.83
C LYS A 709 1.50 10.85 32.64
N GLY A 710 1.35 11.57 31.53
CA GLY A 710 0.17 12.30 31.10
C GLY A 710 0.52 13.15 29.90
N ASP A 711 -0.19 14.25 29.69
CA ASP A 711 0.12 15.22 28.63
C ASP A 711 1.61 15.65 28.68
N PRO A 712 2.40 15.41 27.62
CA PRO A 712 3.82 15.75 27.59
C PRO A 712 4.12 17.25 27.74
N ILE A 713 3.14 18.13 27.46
CA ILE A 713 3.28 19.57 27.73
C ILE A 713 3.38 19.84 29.23
N VAL A 714 2.66 19.06 30.04
CA VAL A 714 2.62 19.21 31.51
C VAL A 714 3.74 18.42 32.18
N TYR A 715 3.95 17.18 31.75
CA TYR A 715 4.83 16.22 32.43
C TYR A 715 6.20 16.06 31.78
N GLY A 716 6.45 16.71 30.65
CA GLY A 716 7.67 16.57 29.87
C GLY A 716 7.64 15.42 28.87
N GLY A 717 8.47 15.55 27.84
CA GLY A 717 8.55 14.61 26.73
C GLY A 717 9.45 13.40 26.98
N ARG A 718 9.46 12.53 25.97
CA ARG A 718 10.18 11.25 25.94
C ARG A 718 11.70 11.37 25.93
N LEU A 719 12.25 12.41 25.31
CA LEU A 719 13.68 12.71 25.31
C LEU A 719 13.90 14.04 26.04
N LYS A 720 14.79 14.08 27.04
CA LYS A 720 15.05 15.23 27.92
C LYS A 720 15.79 16.40 27.24
N LYS A 721 15.40 16.78 26.03
CA LYS A 721 15.82 18.05 25.42
C LYS A 721 14.59 18.75 24.85
N LEU A 722 13.82 19.35 25.74
CA LEU A 722 13.12 20.59 25.40
C LEU A 722 14.20 21.70 25.38
N PRO A 723 14.25 22.58 24.36
CA PRO A 723 15.21 23.68 24.30
C PRO A 723 14.91 24.81 25.31
N LEU A 724 13.99 24.59 26.25
CA LEU A 724 13.58 25.58 27.24
C LEU A 724 13.60 24.96 28.64
N ALA A 725 14.77 24.43 29.02
CA ALA A 725 15.17 24.42 30.43
C ALA A 725 16.15 25.60 30.61
N SER A 726 15.65 26.83 30.47
CA SER A 726 16.15 27.86 31.37
C SER A 726 15.66 27.44 32.75
N THR A 727 16.60 27.14 33.63
CA THR A 727 16.45 27.18 35.09
C THR A 727 15.26 28.06 35.50
N ILE A 728 14.12 27.44 35.80
CA ILE A 728 13.15 28.09 36.68
C ILE A 728 13.82 28.01 38.03
N ASP A 729 14.47 29.11 38.40
CA ASP A 729 14.94 29.32 39.74
C ASP A 729 13.80 29.06 40.71
N ARG A 730 14.18 28.40 41.80
CA ARG A 730 13.41 28.23 43.01
C ARG A 730 13.21 29.60 43.65
N GLU A 731 12.31 30.42 43.13
CA GLU A 731 11.85 31.63 43.82
C GLU A 731 10.49 32.06 43.28
N CYS A 732 9.47 31.33 43.73
CA CYS A 732 8.11 31.85 43.89
C CYS A 732 7.59 31.24 45.20
N LYS A 733 7.98 31.89 46.31
CA LYS A 733 7.15 32.00 47.51
C LYS A 733 6.29 33.25 47.35
#